data_AF-A0A5J5QS22-F1
#
_entry.id   AF-A0A5J5QS22-F1
#
_cell.length_a   1.000
_cell.length_b   1.000
_cell.length_c   1.000
_cell.angle_alpha   90.00
_cell.angle_beta   90.00
_cell.angle_gamma   90.00
#
_symmetry.space_group_name_H-M   'P 1'
#
loop_
_entity.id
_entity.type
_entity.pdbx_description
1 polymer ?
#
loop_
_entity_poly.entity_id
_entity_poly.type
_entity_poly.pdbx_seq_one_letter_code
_entity_poly.pdbx_strand_id
1 'polypeptide(L)'
;MYMAYGYPQVIPLEQGQYPSSQKIIYLKLINRLLLVVSPLHFELWSSSQHRVRLGRYKRDGDSLQREGENLQAVWSPDTKLIAILTSSFYLHIFKVQFTERKVQIGGKQPSGLFLATITRVLNEQVPFDGNYLAVSNIVCDNKHMLFGLSDGSLYSISWKGEFYGAFGLDSSQHNDSEVTSLSHSLANSIASGEAERAFASNYRVSKKSAIAQLEFCVSMRLLLVLYSDGQLVSCSVSKKGLKPVESIKAEKSLGNGDAVCTSIAGDQLILAVGTRRGVVELFDLADSGSLIRTVSLYDWGYTMEDTGSVSCISWTPDNSAFAVGWKLRGLAVWSVSGCRLMSTIRQIGLSSASSPVVKPNQECKYEPLMGGTSLMQWDDYGYRLYAIEEGSLERILAFSFGKCCLSRGVSGMTYVRQVIYGEDRLLVVQSEDTDELKMLHLNLPVSYISQNWPVQHVAASKDGMYLAVAGLHGLILYDIRQKKWRVFGDISQEQKIQCKGLLWLGKIVVVCNYIDSSNMYELLFYPRYHLDQSSLLCRKPLLAKPMVMDVYEDYILVTYHPFDVHIFHVKLFGELSPTSTPDLQLSTVRELSIMTAKSHPAAMRFIPDQIPRDSALDNHISSSSDLLAREPARCLIQRANGELSLLDLDDGRERELTNSVELFWVTCGQSEEKTNLIEDVSWLDYGYRGMQVWYPSPGVDSFKQEDFLQLDPDLEFDREVYPLGLLPNAGVVVGVSQRMSFSACTEFPCFEPTPQAQTILHCLLRHLLQRNKSEEALRLAQISAEKPHFSHCLEWLLFTVFDAEISRQNVNKNQVSVQKQNVSLLEKTCDLIRNFPEYLDVVVSVARKTDGRHWADLFNAAGRSTELFEDCFQRRWYRTAACYILVIAKLEGPAVSQYCALRLLQATLDESLYELAGELVRFLLRSGRDYEQASADSDRLSPRFLGYFLFRSSYRRPSLDKSTSFKDQSAHIAPVKNILENHASYLMSGKELSKLVAFVKGTQFDLVEYLQRERYGSARLENFASGLELIGQKLQMGTLQSRLDAEFLLAHMCSVKFKEWIVVLATLLRRSEVLFDLFRHDMRLWKAYNMTLQSHPSFAEYHDLLDDLEEKLSSTANAEEK
;
A
#
# COMPACT_ATOMS: atom_id res chain seq x y z
N MET A 1 -6.06 -6.51 9.16
CA MET A 1 -5.32 -5.50 8.38
C MET A 1 -5.84 -4.09 8.66
N TYR A 2 -4.93 -3.11 8.69
CA TYR A 2 -5.20 -1.67 8.84
C TYR A 2 -4.58 -0.87 7.69
N MET A 3 -5.23 0.19 7.23
CA MET A 3 -4.67 1.11 6.23
C MET A 3 -5.08 2.54 6.55
N ALA A 4 -4.14 3.49 6.54
CA ALA A 4 -4.47 4.87 6.90
C ALA A 4 -5.25 5.57 5.78
N TYR A 5 -6.17 6.46 6.16
CA TYR A 5 -6.88 7.29 5.19
C TYR A 5 -7.24 8.66 5.75
N GLY A 6 -7.27 9.66 4.86
CA GLY A 6 -7.62 11.03 5.18
C GLY A 6 -6.48 11.84 5.81
N TYR A 7 -6.81 13.03 6.29
CA TYR A 7 -5.85 13.95 6.91
C TYR A 7 -5.69 13.63 8.41
N PRO A 8 -4.46 13.71 8.96
CA PRO A 8 -4.23 13.66 10.40
C PRO A 8 -5.03 14.76 11.11
N GLN A 9 -5.73 14.38 12.18
CA GLN A 9 -6.50 15.32 12.99
C GLN A 9 -5.65 15.81 14.15
N VAL A 10 -5.69 17.12 14.40
CA VAL A 10 -4.96 17.76 15.49
C VAL A 10 -5.91 17.98 16.67
N ILE A 11 -5.59 17.38 17.82
CA ILE A 11 -6.29 17.62 19.08
C ILE A 11 -5.44 18.60 19.89
N PRO A 12 -5.88 19.86 20.07
CA PRO A 12 -5.12 20.85 20.83
C PRO A 12 -5.16 20.55 22.32
N LEU A 13 -4.04 20.72 23.00
CA LEU A 13 -3.88 20.64 24.45
C LEU A 13 -3.69 22.04 25.04
N GLU A 14 -4.02 22.21 26.33
CA GLU A 14 -3.79 23.49 27.01
C GLU A 14 -2.29 23.77 27.20
N GLN A 15 -1.85 24.98 26.83
CA GLN A 15 -0.46 25.41 27.02
C GLN A 15 -0.16 25.70 28.50
N GLY A 16 0.98 25.19 28.98
CA GLY A 16 1.57 25.58 30.25
C GLY A 16 2.23 26.96 30.18
N GLN A 17 2.12 27.78 31.21
CA GLN A 17 2.67 29.15 31.26
C GLN A 17 4.17 29.21 31.59
N TYR A 18 4.81 28.06 31.88
CA TYR A 18 6.21 27.99 32.31
C TYR A 18 7.02 27.08 31.38
N PRO A 19 8.32 27.35 31.15
CA PRO A 19 9.21 26.49 30.38
C PRO A 19 9.58 25.25 31.22
N SER A 20 8.64 24.30 31.34
CA SER A 20 8.85 23.00 31.98
C SER A 20 9.53 22.01 31.03
N SER A 21 9.92 20.85 31.55
CA SER A 21 10.34 19.70 30.74
C SER A 21 9.35 19.49 29.56
N GLN A 22 9.84 19.58 28.32
CA GLN A 22 9.01 19.69 27.11
C GLN A 22 8.45 18.32 26.66
N LYS A 23 7.73 17.59 27.52
CA LYS A 23 7.20 16.27 27.15
C LYS A 23 5.87 15.93 27.81
N ILE A 24 4.92 15.43 27.02
CA ILE A 24 3.73 14.73 27.55
C ILE A 24 4.19 13.42 28.16
N ILE A 25 3.78 13.17 29.40
CA ILE A 25 4.32 12.10 30.24
C ILE A 25 3.56 10.80 30.03
N TYR A 26 2.24 10.89 29.91
CA TYR A 26 1.38 9.72 29.85
C TYR A 26 0.22 9.96 28.89
N LEU A 27 0.00 8.97 28.04
CA LEU A 27 -1.11 8.90 27.10
C LEU A 27 -1.72 7.49 27.22
N LYS A 28 -2.97 7.40 27.66
CA LYS A 28 -3.66 6.11 27.74
C LYS A 28 -5.12 6.22 27.38
N LEU A 29 -5.59 5.24 26.62
CA LEU A 29 -6.99 5.10 26.24
C LEU A 29 -7.53 3.81 26.87
N ILE A 30 -8.62 3.95 27.62
CA ILE A 30 -9.34 2.83 28.26
C ILE A 30 -10.84 3.17 28.21
N ASN A 31 -11.68 2.23 27.75
CA ASN A 31 -13.15 2.37 27.77
C ASN A 31 -13.65 3.68 27.12
N ARG A 32 -13.13 4.00 25.92
CA ARG A 32 -13.47 5.17 25.09
C ARG A 32 -13.12 6.52 25.70
N LEU A 33 -12.23 6.52 26.68
CA LEU A 33 -11.75 7.70 27.38
C LEU A 33 -10.24 7.78 27.19
N LEU A 34 -9.76 8.95 26.80
CA LEU A 34 -8.35 9.24 26.58
C LEU A 34 -7.85 10.15 27.71
N LEU A 35 -6.91 9.65 28.51
CA LEU A 35 -6.22 10.41 29.54
C LEU A 35 -4.87 10.90 29.01
N VAL A 36 -4.63 12.20 29.15
CA VAL A 36 -3.39 12.88 28.77
C VAL A 36 -2.82 13.56 30.00
N VAL A 37 -1.59 13.23 30.38
CA VAL A 37 -0.90 13.84 31.53
C VAL A 37 0.32 14.62 31.06
N SER A 38 0.34 15.90 31.39
CA SER A 38 1.47 16.81 31.19
C SER A 38 2.18 17.09 32.52
N PRO A 39 3.36 17.75 32.51
CA PRO A 39 4.09 18.10 33.73
C PRO A 39 3.28 18.94 34.73
N LEU A 40 2.32 19.75 34.25
CA LEU A 40 1.62 20.75 35.07
C LEU A 40 0.12 20.47 35.26
N HIS A 41 -0.47 19.68 34.36
CA HIS A 41 -1.91 19.42 34.35
C HIS A 41 -2.22 18.09 33.65
N PHE A 42 -3.45 17.62 33.75
CA PHE A 42 -3.92 16.50 32.96
C PHE A 42 -5.38 16.67 32.54
N GLU A 43 -5.72 16.05 31.42
CA GLU A 43 -7.01 16.18 30.76
C GLU A 43 -7.60 14.82 30.43
N LEU A 44 -8.92 14.71 30.57
CA LEU A 44 -9.70 13.53 30.21
C LEU A 44 -10.60 13.86 29.02
N TRP A 45 -10.45 13.11 27.94
CA TRP A 45 -11.14 13.31 26.66
C TRP A 45 -12.00 12.09 26.31
N SER A 46 -13.07 12.29 25.55
CA SER A 46 -13.75 11.19 24.86
C SER A 46 -12.99 10.81 23.59
N SER A 47 -12.83 9.52 23.30
CA SER A 47 -12.09 9.02 22.13
C SER A 47 -12.95 8.41 21.02
N SER A 48 -14.29 8.46 21.18
CA SER A 48 -15.28 7.83 20.30
C SER A 48 -15.62 8.69 19.06
N GLN A 49 -16.86 8.61 18.57
CA GLN A 49 -17.39 9.42 17.47
C GLN A 49 -17.15 10.94 17.68
N HIS A 50 -17.24 11.40 18.93
CA HIS A 50 -16.98 12.78 19.29
C HIS A 50 -15.76 12.88 20.21
N ARG A 51 -14.91 13.88 19.95
CA ARG A 51 -13.66 14.14 20.67
C ARG A 51 -13.82 15.39 21.52
N VAL A 52 -14.38 15.22 22.72
CA VAL A 52 -14.71 16.32 23.61
C VAL A 52 -13.99 16.13 24.93
N ARG A 53 -13.46 17.22 25.48
CA ARG A 53 -12.85 17.21 26.80
C ARG A 53 -13.94 17.07 27.88
N LEU A 54 -13.84 16.01 28.67
CA LEU A 54 -14.80 15.64 29.71
C LEU A 54 -14.41 16.19 31.09
N GLY A 55 -13.11 16.32 31.35
CA GLY A 55 -12.60 16.80 32.63
C GLY A 55 -11.16 17.29 32.50
N ARG A 56 -10.73 18.11 33.47
CA ARG A 56 -9.35 18.58 33.59
C ARG A 56 -8.96 18.77 35.05
N TYR A 57 -7.67 18.67 35.32
CA TYR A 57 -7.10 19.03 36.60
C TYR A 57 -5.76 19.75 36.39
N LYS A 58 -5.64 20.96 36.92
CA LYS A 58 -4.42 21.78 36.85
C LYS A 58 -3.83 21.91 38.26
N ARG A 59 -2.52 21.69 38.39
CA ARG A 59 -1.82 21.86 39.67
C ARG A 59 -1.65 23.34 40.00
N ASP A 60 -1.76 23.65 41.28
CA ASP A 60 -1.48 24.96 41.85
C ASP A 60 0.04 25.26 41.86
N GLY A 61 0.39 26.55 41.81
CA GLY A 61 1.80 26.97 41.78
C GLY A 61 2.58 26.54 43.02
N ASP A 62 1.94 26.54 44.19
CA ASP A 62 2.56 26.14 45.46
C ASP A 62 2.83 24.63 45.52
N SER A 63 1.91 23.81 45.01
CA SER A 63 2.12 22.37 44.80
C SER A 63 3.30 22.11 43.85
N LEU A 64 3.41 22.83 42.73
CA LEU A 64 4.51 22.66 41.78
C LEU A 64 5.87 23.05 42.38
N GLN A 65 5.94 24.11 43.18
CA GLN A 65 7.18 24.51 43.85
C GLN A 65 7.63 23.53 44.94
N ARG A 66 6.70 22.97 45.72
CA ARG A 66 7.02 22.08 46.85
C ARG A 66 7.20 20.63 46.44
N GLU A 67 6.30 20.13 45.62
CA GLU A 67 6.20 18.70 45.26
C GLU A 67 6.81 18.44 43.88
N GLY A 68 7.14 19.48 43.11
CA GLY A 68 7.75 19.37 41.79
C GLY A 68 6.77 19.03 40.67
N GLU A 69 7.28 18.89 39.45
CA GLU A 69 6.49 18.56 38.24
C GLU A 69 5.97 17.12 38.29
N ASN A 70 4.90 16.82 37.55
CA ASN A 70 4.53 15.43 37.31
C ASN A 70 5.66 14.75 36.51
N LEU A 71 6.01 13.50 36.84
CA LEU A 71 7.05 12.74 36.14
C LEU A 71 6.57 11.42 35.56
N GLN A 72 5.68 10.71 36.27
CA GLN A 72 5.13 9.44 35.83
C GLN A 72 3.65 9.37 36.21
N ALA A 73 2.87 8.63 35.42
CA ALA A 73 1.46 8.41 35.74
C ALA A 73 1.02 7.01 35.34
N VAL A 74 -0.03 6.53 36.00
CA VAL A 74 -0.73 5.31 35.62
C VAL A 74 -2.22 5.45 35.91
N TRP A 75 -3.03 4.86 35.04
CA TRP A 75 -4.46 4.83 35.20
C TRP A 75 -4.93 3.43 35.58
N SER A 76 -5.83 3.35 36.57
CA SER A 76 -6.38 2.07 37.00
C SER A 76 -7.18 1.41 35.87
N PRO A 77 -7.16 0.07 35.75
CA PRO A 77 -7.89 -0.64 34.68
C PRO A 77 -9.41 -0.41 34.72
N ASP A 78 -9.96 -0.09 35.90
CA ASP A 78 -11.37 0.24 36.07
C ASP A 78 -11.71 1.71 35.77
N THR A 79 -10.73 2.51 35.32
CA THR A 79 -10.81 3.93 34.95
C THR A 79 -11.14 4.90 36.09
N LYS A 80 -11.20 4.44 37.35
CA LYS A 80 -11.65 5.26 38.48
C LYS A 80 -10.54 6.04 39.18
N LEU A 81 -9.30 5.54 39.17
CA LEU A 81 -8.20 6.10 39.93
C LEU A 81 -7.00 6.42 39.03
N ILE A 82 -6.46 7.62 39.14
CA ILE A 82 -5.25 8.06 38.43
C ILE A 82 -4.16 8.27 39.47
N ALA A 83 -3.03 7.60 39.32
CA ALA A 83 -1.86 7.82 40.15
C ALA A 83 -0.81 8.63 39.38
N ILE A 84 -0.24 9.64 40.02
CA ILE A 84 0.81 10.49 39.47
C ILE A 84 1.96 10.58 40.47
N LEU A 85 3.17 10.27 40.02
CA LEU A 85 4.41 10.48 40.77
C LEU A 85 5.08 11.77 40.29
N THR A 86 5.53 12.58 41.23
CA THR A 86 6.17 13.89 40.98
C THR A 86 7.69 13.85 41.10
N SER A 87 8.37 14.92 40.70
CA SER A 87 9.84 15.01 40.75
C SER A 87 10.43 15.06 42.15
N SER A 88 9.62 15.40 43.16
CA SER A 88 10.02 15.32 44.57
C SER A 88 9.50 14.04 45.26
N PHE A 89 9.13 13.02 44.47
CA PHE A 89 8.62 11.72 44.91
C PHE A 89 7.32 11.75 45.71
N TYR A 90 6.47 12.77 45.51
CA TYR A 90 5.09 12.72 46.00
C TYR A 90 4.23 11.87 45.07
N LEU A 91 3.50 10.92 45.65
CA LEU A 91 2.46 10.14 45.00
C LEU A 91 1.10 10.82 45.21
N HIS A 92 0.49 11.26 44.13
CA HIS A 92 -0.88 11.73 44.09
C HIS A 92 -1.80 10.64 43.57
N ILE A 93 -2.89 10.35 44.29
CA ILE A 93 -3.99 9.52 43.75
C ILE A 93 -5.22 10.39 43.59
N PHE A 94 -5.75 10.43 42.37
CA PHE A 94 -6.97 11.13 42.00
C PHE A 94 -8.09 10.15 41.73
N LYS A 95 -9.31 10.53 42.08
CA LYS A 95 -10.53 9.80 41.76
C LYS A 95 -11.29 10.53 40.67
N VAL A 96 -11.71 9.77 39.65
CA VAL A 96 -12.53 10.24 38.53
C VAL A 96 -13.99 9.89 38.82
N GLN A 97 -14.88 10.87 38.78
CA GLN A 97 -16.32 10.71 38.99
C GLN A 97 -17.11 11.41 37.89
N PHE A 98 -17.91 10.67 37.14
CA PHE A 98 -18.81 11.24 36.15
C PHE A 98 -20.03 11.88 36.83
N THR A 99 -20.36 13.10 36.39
CA THR A 99 -21.51 13.86 36.86
C THR A 99 -22.74 13.59 36.00
N GLU A 100 -23.93 13.96 36.45
CA GLU A 100 -25.16 13.85 35.63
C GLU A 100 -25.25 14.93 34.54
N ARG A 101 -24.31 15.88 34.49
CA ARG A 101 -24.30 16.96 33.48
C ARG A 101 -23.87 16.41 32.12
N LYS A 102 -24.83 16.34 31.20
CA LYS A 102 -24.60 15.91 29.81
C LYS A 102 -23.90 17.00 28.99
N VAL A 103 -22.97 16.57 28.15
CA VAL A 103 -22.33 17.44 27.16
C VAL A 103 -23.28 17.60 25.96
N GLN A 104 -23.59 18.82 25.55
CA GLN A 104 -24.33 19.04 24.29
C GLN A 104 -23.33 19.14 23.14
N ILE A 105 -23.51 18.28 22.14
CA ILE A 105 -22.74 18.26 20.91
C ILE A 105 -23.74 18.60 19.81
N GLY A 106 -23.41 19.55 18.94
CA GLY A 106 -24.36 20.14 17.97
C GLY A 106 -25.24 19.10 17.26
N GLY A 107 -26.56 19.31 17.29
CA GLY A 107 -27.56 18.39 16.75
C GLY A 107 -28.81 18.32 17.65
N LYS A 108 -29.90 17.73 17.15
CA LYS A 108 -31.16 17.53 17.92
C LYS A 108 -31.11 16.31 18.87
N GLN A 109 -30.07 15.50 18.82
CA GLN A 109 -29.94 14.26 19.61
C GLN A 109 -29.10 14.51 20.87
N PRO A 110 -29.54 14.07 22.07
CA PRO A 110 -28.77 14.22 23.29
C PRO A 110 -27.53 13.33 23.26
N SER A 111 -26.35 13.88 23.55
CA SER A 111 -25.14 13.04 23.66
C SER A 111 -25.21 12.16 24.93
N GLY A 112 -24.69 10.94 24.84
CA GLY A 112 -24.49 10.04 25.98
C GLY A 112 -23.23 10.35 26.81
N LEU A 113 -22.61 11.52 26.61
CA LEU A 113 -21.36 11.90 27.25
C LEU A 113 -21.61 12.79 28.47
N PHE A 114 -20.88 12.51 29.55
CA PHE A 114 -21.01 13.17 30.84
C PHE A 114 -19.71 13.88 31.23
N LEU A 115 -19.82 15.04 31.88
CA LEU A 115 -18.66 15.72 32.43
C LEU A 115 -18.10 14.94 33.62
N ALA A 116 -16.77 14.88 33.71
CA ALA A 116 -16.05 14.22 34.79
C ALA A 116 -15.48 15.25 35.79
N THR A 117 -15.68 14.96 37.08
CA THR A 117 -15.01 15.66 38.18
C THR A 117 -13.81 14.82 38.63
N ILE A 118 -12.67 15.47 38.82
CA ILE A 118 -11.42 14.84 39.22
C ILE A 118 -11.04 15.41 40.59
N THR A 119 -10.92 14.55 41.60
CA THR A 119 -10.62 14.95 42.98
C THR A 119 -9.38 14.25 43.50
N ARG A 120 -8.44 14.97 44.12
CA ARG A 120 -7.27 14.36 44.79
C ARG A 120 -7.70 13.68 46.08
N VAL A 121 -7.38 12.41 46.23
CA VAL A 121 -7.73 11.56 47.38
C VAL A 121 -6.52 11.26 48.27
N LEU A 122 -5.32 11.16 47.67
CA LEU A 122 -4.08 10.90 48.40
C LEU A 122 -2.97 11.84 47.94
N ASN A 123 -2.13 12.27 48.89
CA ASN A 123 -0.89 13.01 48.66
C ASN A 123 0.12 12.61 49.73
N GLU A 124 1.02 11.68 49.39
CA GLU A 124 2.03 11.16 50.33
C GLU A 124 3.39 11.11 49.63
N GLN A 125 4.45 11.43 50.36
CA GLN A 125 5.81 11.27 49.85
C GLN A 125 6.22 9.79 49.93
N VAL A 126 6.68 9.23 48.81
CA VAL A 126 7.10 7.82 48.76
C VAL A 126 8.43 7.67 49.52
N PRO A 127 8.54 6.75 50.49
CA PRO A 127 9.76 6.56 51.27
C PRO A 127 10.76 5.71 50.47
N PHE A 128 11.42 6.33 49.49
CA PHE A 128 12.52 5.69 48.76
C PHE A 128 13.81 5.74 49.58
N ASP A 129 14.53 4.62 49.62
CA ASP A 129 15.83 4.47 50.30
C ASP A 129 16.97 5.10 49.46
N GLY A 130 16.87 6.40 49.15
CA GLY A 130 17.90 7.13 48.42
C GLY A 130 17.43 8.43 47.78
N ASN A 131 18.21 9.51 47.92
CA ASN A 131 17.86 10.84 47.43
C ASN A 131 17.96 11.03 45.91
N TYR A 132 18.46 10.03 45.16
CA TYR A 132 18.76 10.14 43.71
C TYR A 132 18.21 8.97 42.88
N LEU A 133 17.10 8.36 43.30
CA LEU A 133 16.47 7.26 42.56
C LEU A 133 15.59 7.80 41.44
N ALA A 134 15.78 7.35 40.20
CA ALA A 134 14.85 7.61 39.12
C ALA A 134 13.85 6.45 38.99
N VAL A 135 12.61 6.77 38.60
CA VAL A 135 11.55 5.79 38.33
C VAL A 135 11.37 5.66 36.82
N SER A 136 11.28 4.43 36.32
CA SER A 136 11.04 4.13 34.91
C SER A 136 9.61 4.47 34.47
N ASN A 137 8.70 3.50 34.50
CA ASN A 137 7.28 3.64 34.29
C ASN A 137 6.53 2.79 35.33
N ILE A 138 5.23 3.05 35.45
CA ILE A 138 4.39 2.38 36.43
C ILE A 138 3.49 1.38 35.71
N VAL A 139 3.53 0.12 36.14
CA VAL A 139 2.55 -0.91 35.74
C VAL A 139 1.62 -1.20 36.90
N CYS A 140 0.40 -1.63 36.62
CA CYS A 140 -0.59 -1.84 37.68
C CYS A 140 -1.51 -3.03 37.40
N ASP A 141 -2.04 -3.59 38.49
CA ASP A 141 -3.25 -4.40 38.49
C ASP A 141 -4.38 -3.65 39.22
N ASN A 142 -5.51 -4.32 39.48
CA ASN A 142 -6.67 -3.69 40.15
C ASN A 142 -6.41 -3.33 41.63
N LYS A 143 -5.31 -3.78 42.24
CA LYS A 143 -5.02 -3.64 43.68
C LYS A 143 -3.69 -2.92 43.95
N HIS A 144 -2.70 -3.12 43.09
CA HIS A 144 -1.32 -2.71 43.29
C HIS A 144 -0.73 -2.03 42.05
N MET A 145 0.20 -1.13 42.30
CA MET A 145 1.07 -0.46 41.36
C MET A 145 2.50 -0.94 41.60
N LEU A 146 3.27 -1.11 40.53
CA LEU A 146 4.65 -1.55 40.56
C LEU A 146 5.52 -0.54 39.80
N PHE A 147 6.62 -0.15 40.44
CA PHE A 147 7.55 0.87 39.99
C PHE A 147 8.90 0.20 39.75
N GLY A 148 9.56 0.54 38.65
CA GLY A 148 10.96 0.17 38.42
C GLY A 148 11.89 1.30 38.83
N LEU A 149 12.94 0.98 39.59
CA LEU A 149 13.88 1.94 40.15
C LEU A 149 15.23 1.89 39.43
N SER A 150 15.98 3.00 39.50
CA SER A 150 17.28 3.16 38.84
C SER A 150 18.41 2.34 39.45
N ASP A 151 18.20 1.74 40.62
CA ASP A 151 19.12 0.81 41.27
C ASP A 151 18.88 -0.66 40.84
N GLY A 152 17.96 -0.90 39.90
CA GLY A 152 17.60 -2.22 39.42
C GLY A 152 16.55 -2.94 40.29
N SER A 153 16.00 -2.27 41.30
CA SER A 153 14.96 -2.84 42.17
C SER A 153 13.55 -2.46 41.71
N LEU A 154 12.58 -3.27 42.13
CA LEU A 154 11.14 -3.05 41.94
C LEU A 154 10.52 -2.58 43.26
N TYR A 155 9.56 -1.66 43.21
CA TYR A 155 8.85 -1.14 44.37
C TYR A 155 7.35 -1.27 44.19
N SER A 156 6.64 -1.79 45.19
CA SER A 156 5.18 -2.00 45.11
C SER A 156 4.41 -1.08 46.05
N ILE A 157 3.31 -0.49 45.54
CA ILE A 157 2.41 0.40 46.29
C ILE A 157 0.96 -0.03 46.03
N SER A 158 0.09 -0.03 47.05
CA SER A 158 -1.35 -0.26 46.82
C SER A 158 -2.05 0.98 46.27
N TRP A 159 -3.17 0.80 45.55
CA TRP A 159 -4.06 1.91 45.20
C TRP A 159 -4.67 2.63 46.42
N LYS A 160 -4.50 2.08 47.63
CA LYS A 160 -4.88 2.70 48.91
C LYS A 160 -3.76 3.53 49.54
N GLY A 161 -2.56 3.54 48.96
CA GLY A 161 -1.39 4.25 49.48
C GLY A 161 -0.57 3.47 50.52
N GLU A 162 -0.67 2.14 50.55
CA GLU A 162 0.19 1.30 51.40
C GLU A 162 1.50 1.00 50.66
N PHE A 163 2.65 1.29 51.29
CA PHE A 163 3.99 1.09 50.74
C PHE A 163 4.58 -0.26 51.17
N TYR A 164 5.16 -1.03 50.25
CA TYR A 164 5.62 -2.40 50.52
C TYR A 164 7.11 -2.67 50.31
N GLY A 165 7.92 -1.61 50.20
CA GLY A 165 9.39 -1.69 50.12
C GLY A 165 9.93 -2.09 48.73
N ALA A 166 11.24 -1.90 48.55
CA ALA A 166 11.98 -2.26 47.34
C ALA A 166 12.45 -3.72 47.39
N PHE A 167 12.51 -4.39 46.24
CA PHE A 167 13.06 -5.75 46.11
C PHE A 167 13.82 -5.93 44.80
N GLY A 168 14.89 -6.74 44.83
CA GLY A 168 15.65 -7.08 43.63
C GLY A 168 15.15 -8.34 42.95
N LEU A 169 15.32 -8.42 41.63
CA LEU A 169 15.28 -9.68 40.90
C LEU A 169 16.65 -10.36 41.01
N ASP A 170 16.68 -11.64 41.39
CA ASP A 170 17.90 -12.46 41.41
C ASP A 170 18.05 -13.16 40.06
N SER A 171 18.95 -12.65 39.21
CA SER A 171 19.31 -13.28 37.95
C SER A 171 20.47 -14.27 38.15
N SER A 172 20.21 -15.43 38.73
CA SER A 172 21.20 -16.51 38.77
C SER A 172 21.00 -17.47 37.60
N GLN A 173 21.66 -17.25 36.47
CA GLN A 173 21.96 -18.32 35.51
C GLN A 173 23.44 -18.66 35.61
N HIS A 174 23.71 -19.85 36.16
CA HIS A 174 24.98 -20.56 36.01
C HIS A 174 25.24 -20.77 34.50
N ASN A 175 26.23 -20.06 33.97
CA ASN A 175 27.00 -20.53 32.82
C ASN A 175 28.26 -21.22 33.37
N ASP A 176 28.10 -22.40 33.99
CA ASP A 176 29.23 -23.29 34.25
C ASP A 176 29.34 -24.29 33.10
N SER A 177 29.97 -23.83 32.02
CA SER A 177 30.67 -24.69 31.09
C SER A 177 32.17 -24.62 31.40
N GLU A 178 32.58 -24.99 32.61
CA GLU A 178 33.95 -25.37 32.90
C GLU A 178 33.99 -26.75 33.55
N VAL A 179 34.50 -27.68 32.75
CA VAL A 179 35.14 -28.95 33.06
C VAL A 179 35.27 -29.27 34.56
N THR A 180 34.56 -30.32 34.96
CA THR A 180 34.81 -31.15 36.14
C THR A 180 36.31 -31.39 36.37
N SER A 181 36.83 -30.93 37.51
CA SER A 181 37.89 -31.65 38.21
C SER A 181 37.52 -31.83 39.68
N LEU A 182 37.34 -33.10 40.04
CA LEU A 182 37.06 -33.57 41.38
C LEU A 182 38.22 -33.19 42.33
N SER A 183 37.88 -32.73 43.52
CA SER A 183 38.61 -33.15 44.72
C SER A 183 37.67 -33.25 45.91
N HIS A 184 37.54 -34.48 46.40
CA HIS A 184 36.87 -34.85 47.63
C HIS A 184 37.60 -34.28 48.85
N SER A 185 36.85 -33.83 49.87
CA SER A 185 37.03 -34.36 51.22
C SER A 185 35.81 -34.07 52.10
N LEU A 186 35.29 -35.13 52.70
CA LEU A 186 34.28 -35.12 53.76
C LEU A 186 34.88 -34.62 55.08
N ALA A 187 34.10 -33.88 55.87
CA ALA A 187 33.88 -34.18 57.30
C ALA A 187 32.79 -33.27 57.91
N ASN A 188 31.79 -33.91 58.55
CA ASN A 188 30.85 -33.29 59.48
C ASN A 188 31.54 -33.00 60.83
N SER A 189 31.23 -31.87 61.50
CA SER A 189 30.90 -31.79 62.95
C SER A 189 30.75 -30.35 63.49
N ILE A 190 29.53 -30.04 63.95
CA ILE A 190 29.09 -29.45 65.24
C ILE A 190 29.94 -28.36 65.98
N ALA A 191 29.21 -27.26 66.31
CA ALA A 191 29.24 -26.37 67.50
C ALA A 191 30.10 -25.07 67.58
N SER A 192 29.34 -23.96 67.75
CA SER A 192 29.48 -22.80 68.67
C SER A 192 30.83 -22.11 68.92
N GLY A 193 30.80 -20.76 68.88
CA GLY A 193 31.67 -19.91 69.70
C GLY A 193 32.18 -18.65 69.00
N GLU A 194 31.91 -17.49 69.61
CA GLU A 194 32.25 -16.13 69.19
C GLU A 194 33.76 -15.86 69.00
N ALA A 195 34.11 -14.98 68.04
CA ALA A 195 34.79 -13.70 68.27
C ALA A 195 35.58 -13.21 67.04
N GLU A 196 35.52 -11.90 66.86
CA GLU A 196 36.06 -11.03 65.82
C GLU A 196 37.53 -11.28 65.41
N ARG A 197 37.83 -11.14 64.11
CA ARG A 197 38.66 -10.04 63.58
C ARG A 197 38.71 -10.05 62.05
N ALA A 198 38.54 -8.84 61.51
CA ALA A 198 38.50 -8.47 60.11
C ALA A 198 39.74 -8.91 59.31
N PHE A 199 39.53 -9.29 58.05
CA PHE A 199 40.37 -8.85 56.91
C PHE A 199 39.60 -8.95 55.58
N ALA A 200 39.54 -7.81 54.89
CA ALA A 200 39.39 -7.61 53.44
C ALA A 200 38.17 -8.23 52.73
N SER A 201 37.07 -7.48 52.75
CA SER A 201 35.96 -7.64 51.81
C SER A 201 36.37 -7.21 50.40
N ASN A 202 36.65 -8.17 49.52
CA ASN A 202 36.60 -7.94 48.07
C ASN A 202 35.14 -7.97 47.61
N TYR A 203 34.40 -6.91 47.94
CA TYR A 203 33.10 -6.61 47.34
C TYR A 203 33.31 -6.25 45.86
N ARG A 204 33.23 -7.23 44.95
CA ARG A 204 32.80 -6.92 43.58
C ARG A 204 31.29 -6.77 43.59
N VAL A 205 30.81 -5.58 43.97
CA VAL A 205 29.42 -5.18 43.73
C VAL A 205 29.23 -5.15 42.21
N SER A 206 28.56 -6.16 41.66
CA SER A 206 27.95 -6.03 40.35
C SER A 206 26.92 -4.89 40.47
N LYS A 207 27.20 -3.72 39.86
CA LYS A 207 26.22 -2.64 39.78
C LYS A 207 25.03 -3.17 38.98
N LYS A 208 23.87 -3.35 39.63
CA LYS A 208 22.63 -3.66 38.94
C LYS A 208 22.28 -2.48 38.01
N SER A 209 22.00 -2.78 36.75
CA SER A 209 21.58 -1.80 35.75
C SER A 209 20.22 -1.18 36.13
N ALA A 210 19.97 0.08 35.76
CA ALA A 210 18.71 0.75 36.04
C ALA A 210 17.56 0.09 35.27
N ILE A 211 16.37 -0.03 35.87
CA ILE A 211 15.18 -0.44 35.11
C ILE A 211 14.78 0.71 34.18
N ALA A 212 14.62 0.45 32.89
CA ALA A 212 14.25 1.41 31.86
C ALA A 212 12.76 1.32 31.48
N GLN A 213 12.20 0.11 31.40
CA GLN A 213 10.78 -0.10 31.12
C GLN A 213 10.25 -1.36 31.83
N LEU A 214 9.01 -1.31 32.29
CA LEU A 214 8.19 -2.42 32.77
C LEU A 214 6.99 -2.60 31.86
N GLU A 215 6.66 -3.84 31.52
CA GLU A 215 5.46 -4.17 30.78
C GLU A 215 4.76 -5.38 31.39
N PHE A 216 3.47 -5.27 31.68
CA PHE A 216 2.72 -6.32 32.35
C PHE A 216 1.53 -6.78 31.50
N CYS A 217 1.53 -8.07 31.15
CA CYS A 217 0.45 -8.72 30.44
C CYS A 217 -0.39 -9.57 31.41
N VAL A 218 -1.58 -9.10 31.74
CA VAL A 218 -2.47 -9.74 32.73
C VAL A 218 -2.94 -11.12 32.27
N SER A 219 -3.27 -11.29 30.98
CA SER A 219 -3.79 -12.54 30.42
C SER A 219 -2.75 -13.66 30.47
N MET A 220 -1.49 -13.33 30.15
CA MET A 220 -0.37 -14.27 30.20
C MET A 220 0.25 -14.40 31.60
N ARG A 221 -0.06 -13.48 32.51
CA ARG A 221 0.62 -13.30 33.81
C ARG A 221 2.13 -13.18 33.65
N LEU A 222 2.54 -12.41 32.65
CA LEU A 222 3.93 -12.17 32.29
C LEU A 222 4.29 -10.71 32.59
N LEU A 223 5.39 -10.51 33.30
CA LEU A 223 6.03 -9.21 33.51
C LEU A 223 7.35 -9.19 32.75
N LEU A 224 7.53 -8.21 31.86
CA LEU A 224 8.80 -7.95 31.22
C LEU A 224 9.51 -6.79 31.92
N VAL A 225 10.80 -6.99 32.20
CA VAL A 225 11.67 -6.00 32.83
C VAL A 225 12.82 -5.70 31.87
N LEU A 226 12.83 -4.48 31.34
CA LEU A 226 13.90 -3.98 30.48
C LEU A 226 14.86 -3.12 31.30
N TYR A 227 16.14 -3.46 31.25
CA TYR A 227 17.22 -2.72 31.91
C TYR A 227 17.87 -1.70 30.95
N SER A 228 18.51 -0.69 31.52
CA SER A 228 19.12 0.44 30.81
C SER A 228 20.34 0.05 29.97
N ASP A 229 20.91 -1.13 30.23
CA ASP A 229 21.97 -1.75 29.42
C ASP A 229 21.43 -2.52 28.20
N GLY A 230 20.11 -2.58 28.04
CA GLY A 230 19.43 -3.26 26.94
C GLY A 230 19.10 -4.73 27.20
N GLN A 231 19.36 -5.25 28.41
CA GLN A 231 18.92 -6.60 28.79
C GLN A 231 17.42 -6.63 29.06
N LEU A 232 16.72 -7.58 28.43
CA LEU A 232 15.30 -7.81 28.66
C LEU A 232 15.11 -9.13 29.40
N VAL A 233 14.38 -9.11 30.50
CA VAL A 233 14.10 -10.30 31.32
C VAL A 233 12.60 -10.54 31.41
N SER A 234 12.18 -11.77 31.12
CA SER A 234 10.81 -12.23 31.33
C SER A 234 10.64 -12.78 32.75
N CYS A 235 9.54 -12.41 33.40
CA CYS A 235 9.20 -12.83 34.75
C CYS A 235 7.78 -13.37 34.81
N SER A 236 7.57 -14.53 35.43
CA SER A 236 6.21 -15.02 35.71
C SER A 236 5.62 -14.37 36.94
N VAL A 237 4.32 -14.08 36.87
CA VAL A 237 3.54 -13.49 37.95
C VAL A 237 2.49 -14.49 38.43
N SER A 238 2.30 -14.59 39.74
CA SER A 238 1.33 -15.53 40.30
C SER A 238 -0.13 -15.11 40.04
N LYS A 239 -1.06 -16.05 40.25
CA LYS A 239 -2.52 -15.79 40.21
C LYS A 239 -2.96 -14.69 41.19
N LYS A 240 -2.16 -14.40 42.22
CA LYS A 240 -2.47 -13.39 43.24
C LYS A 240 -2.15 -11.95 42.77
N GLY A 241 -1.68 -11.77 41.53
CA GLY A 241 -1.32 -10.48 40.96
C GLY A 241 0.12 -10.09 41.31
N LEU A 242 0.41 -8.79 41.29
CA LEU A 242 1.77 -8.26 41.46
C LEU A 242 2.32 -8.40 42.90
N LYS A 243 1.59 -9.04 43.81
CA LYS A 243 1.88 -9.01 45.25
C LYS A 243 1.56 -10.32 45.98
N PRO A 244 2.32 -11.38 45.71
CA PRO A 244 3.55 -11.51 46.48
C PRO A 244 4.77 -11.19 45.63
N VAL A 245 5.61 -10.31 46.14
CA VAL A 245 6.89 -9.94 45.53
C VAL A 245 7.78 -11.18 45.31
N GLU A 246 7.79 -12.12 46.26
CA GLU A 246 8.44 -13.43 46.18
C GLU A 246 7.88 -14.36 45.09
N SER A 247 6.74 -13.99 44.50
CA SER A 247 6.08 -14.77 43.45
C SER A 247 6.44 -14.31 42.04
N ILE A 248 7.14 -13.18 41.91
CA ILE A 248 7.70 -12.73 40.63
C ILE A 248 9.03 -13.45 40.45
N LYS A 249 9.07 -14.40 39.52
CA LYS A 249 10.27 -15.20 39.24
C LYS A 249 10.83 -14.83 37.88
N ALA A 250 12.11 -14.45 37.84
CA ALA A 250 12.83 -14.27 36.58
C ALA A 250 12.98 -15.62 35.89
N GLU A 251 12.52 -15.72 34.65
CA GLU A 251 12.52 -16.97 33.88
C GLU A 251 13.66 -17.00 32.87
N LYS A 252 13.73 -15.97 32.01
CA LYS A 252 14.63 -15.98 30.86
C LYS A 252 15.02 -14.57 30.44
N SER A 253 16.25 -14.40 29.95
CA SER A 253 16.68 -13.22 29.21
C SER A 253 16.34 -13.36 27.72
N LEU A 254 15.81 -12.30 27.12
CA LEU A 254 15.36 -12.24 25.74
C LEU A 254 16.17 -11.19 24.96
N GLY A 255 16.51 -11.49 23.71
CA GLY A 255 17.23 -10.57 22.82
C GLY A 255 18.75 -10.43 23.07
N ASN A 256 19.37 -9.54 22.31
CA ASN A 256 20.84 -9.42 22.19
C ASN A 256 21.46 -8.29 23.04
N GLY A 257 20.76 -7.76 24.05
CA GLY A 257 21.28 -6.68 24.89
C GLY A 257 21.24 -5.28 24.26
N ASP A 258 20.40 -5.06 23.25
CA ASP A 258 20.23 -3.78 22.55
C ASP A 258 18.80 -3.22 22.64
N ALA A 259 17.97 -3.78 23.53
CA ALA A 259 16.57 -3.39 23.64
C ALA A 259 16.40 -1.98 24.26
N VAL A 260 15.43 -1.22 23.76
CA VAL A 260 15.06 0.12 24.27
C VAL A 260 13.60 0.24 24.63
N CYS A 261 12.72 -0.51 23.97
CA CYS A 261 11.32 -0.59 24.33
C CYS A 261 10.71 -1.94 23.94
N THR A 262 9.62 -2.33 24.61
CA THR A 262 8.90 -3.56 24.30
C THR A 262 7.40 -3.35 24.18
N SER A 263 6.73 -4.23 23.44
CA SER A 263 5.27 -4.36 23.44
C SER A 263 4.82 -5.82 23.19
N ILE A 264 3.82 -6.30 23.94
CA ILE A 264 3.30 -7.68 23.84
C ILE A 264 1.95 -7.74 23.11
N ALA A 265 1.85 -8.65 22.14
CA ALA A 265 0.60 -9.11 21.53
C ALA A 265 0.09 -10.39 22.23
N GLY A 266 -0.73 -10.22 23.28
CA GLY A 266 -1.11 -11.32 24.18
C GLY A 266 -1.88 -12.47 23.51
N ASP A 267 -2.70 -12.20 22.49
CA ASP A 267 -3.52 -13.25 21.85
C ASP A 267 -2.72 -14.10 20.86
N GLN A 268 -1.70 -13.50 20.23
CA GLN A 268 -0.81 -14.18 19.29
C GLN A 268 0.45 -14.70 19.97
N LEU A 269 0.68 -14.35 21.23
CA LEU A 269 1.89 -14.69 21.97
C LEU A 269 3.16 -14.15 21.29
N ILE A 270 3.09 -12.96 20.68
CA ILE A 270 4.24 -12.32 20.03
C ILE A 270 4.76 -11.17 20.89
N LEU A 271 6.07 -11.09 21.06
CA LEU A 271 6.75 -9.97 21.70
C LEU A 271 7.48 -9.13 20.65
N ALA A 272 7.17 -7.84 20.56
CA ALA A 272 7.93 -6.87 19.78
C ALA A 272 8.97 -6.18 20.67
N VAL A 273 10.23 -6.19 20.23
CA VAL A 273 11.36 -5.54 20.91
C VAL A 273 11.97 -4.50 19.98
N GLY A 274 11.88 -3.23 20.36
CA GLY A 274 12.55 -2.12 19.69
C GLY A 274 14.00 -2.03 20.15
N THR A 275 14.92 -1.79 19.21
CA THR A 275 16.37 -1.77 19.46
C THR A 275 16.98 -0.37 19.35
N ARG A 276 18.18 -0.15 19.92
CA ARG A 276 18.90 1.13 19.72
C ARG A 276 19.25 1.34 18.27
N ARG A 277 19.45 0.25 17.50
CA ARG A 277 19.68 0.23 16.04
C ARG A 277 18.50 0.71 15.19
N GLY A 278 17.35 1.02 15.78
CA GLY A 278 16.18 1.52 15.04
C GLY A 278 15.37 0.43 14.34
N VAL A 279 15.64 -0.84 14.65
CA VAL A 279 14.92 -2.01 14.13
C VAL A 279 14.03 -2.62 15.21
N VAL A 280 12.99 -3.33 14.79
CA VAL A 280 12.09 -4.08 15.69
C VAL A 280 12.26 -5.58 15.45
N GLU A 281 12.56 -6.31 16.51
CA GLU A 281 12.69 -7.77 16.52
C GLU A 281 11.40 -8.38 17.11
N LEU A 282 10.78 -9.32 16.40
CA LEU A 282 9.58 -10.04 16.84
C LEU A 282 9.98 -11.43 17.35
N PHE A 283 9.57 -11.76 18.57
CA PHE A 283 9.85 -13.05 19.21
C PHE A 283 8.56 -13.83 19.48
N ASP A 284 8.61 -15.15 19.32
CA ASP A 284 7.53 -16.07 19.66
C ASP A 284 7.61 -16.46 21.13
N LEU A 285 6.64 -16.04 21.94
CA LEU A 285 6.55 -16.40 23.36
C LEU A 285 6.04 -17.83 23.59
N ALA A 286 5.44 -18.47 22.58
CA ALA A 286 5.02 -19.87 22.66
C ALA A 286 6.21 -20.83 22.54
N ASP A 287 7.13 -20.55 21.61
CA ASP A 287 8.32 -21.38 21.33
C ASP A 287 9.59 -20.81 21.97
N SER A 288 9.62 -20.77 23.31
CA SER A 288 10.82 -20.41 24.08
C SER A 288 11.45 -19.05 23.75
N GLY A 289 10.74 -18.09 23.14
CA GLY A 289 11.30 -16.80 22.76
C GLY A 289 12.20 -16.84 21.53
N SER A 290 11.89 -17.69 20.54
CA SER A 290 12.61 -17.74 19.27
C SER A 290 12.38 -16.46 18.45
N LEU A 291 13.41 -15.99 17.74
CA LEU A 291 13.28 -14.82 16.87
C LEU A 291 12.47 -15.21 15.62
N ILE A 292 11.29 -14.62 15.47
CA ILE A 292 10.45 -14.79 14.28
C ILE A 292 11.06 -14.00 13.12
N ARG A 293 11.32 -12.70 13.33
CA ARG A 293 11.85 -11.80 12.30
C ARG A 293 12.28 -10.44 12.82
N THR A 294 12.90 -9.67 11.92
CA THR A 294 13.26 -8.27 12.12
C THR A 294 12.52 -7.39 11.10
N VAL A 295 12.00 -6.26 11.55
CA VAL A 295 11.33 -5.24 10.72
C VAL A 295 12.13 -3.93 10.81
N SER A 296 12.37 -3.30 9.66
CA SER A 296 13.16 -2.08 9.58
C SER A 296 12.74 -1.20 8.40
N LEU A 297 13.06 0.10 8.45
CA LEU A 297 12.90 1.00 7.31
C LEU A 297 14.09 0.99 6.33
N TYR A 298 15.08 0.13 6.57
CA TYR A 298 16.29 0.04 5.73
C TYR A 298 15.99 -0.31 4.28
N ASP A 299 14.99 -1.17 4.06
CA ASP A 299 14.51 -1.56 2.72
C ASP A 299 14.05 -0.35 1.88
N TRP A 300 13.72 0.77 2.54
CA TRP A 300 13.29 2.02 1.92
C TRP A 300 14.38 3.11 1.93
N GLY A 301 15.62 2.73 2.20
CA GLY A 301 16.78 3.64 2.20
C GLY A 301 16.91 4.51 3.46
N TYR A 302 16.13 4.23 4.51
CA TYR A 302 16.22 4.94 5.78
C TYR A 302 17.11 4.22 6.77
N THR A 303 18.07 4.96 7.32
CA THR A 303 19.05 4.43 8.26
C THR A 303 18.76 4.86 9.70
N MET A 304 19.56 4.34 10.61
CA MET A 304 19.62 4.77 12.01
C MET A 304 19.84 6.29 12.15
N GLU A 305 20.61 6.90 11.24
CA GLU A 305 20.91 8.33 11.28
C GLU A 305 19.68 9.18 10.96
N ASP A 306 18.78 8.66 10.14
CA ASP A 306 17.54 9.35 9.74
C ASP A 306 16.43 9.24 10.79
N THR A 307 16.31 8.07 11.42
CA THR A 307 15.16 7.71 12.27
C THR A 307 15.48 7.75 13.76
N GLY A 308 16.72 7.39 14.15
CA GLY A 308 17.12 7.22 15.54
C GLY A 308 16.62 5.90 16.14
N SER A 309 16.90 5.68 17.43
CA SER A 309 16.44 4.48 18.14
C SER A 309 14.92 4.37 18.14
N VAL A 310 14.40 3.15 18.23
CA VAL A 310 12.96 2.96 18.47
C VAL A 310 12.60 3.61 19.82
N SER A 311 11.51 4.37 19.86
CA SER A 311 11.07 5.09 21.07
C SER A 311 9.86 4.44 21.72
N CYS A 312 8.92 3.94 20.92
CA CYS A 312 7.69 3.32 21.39
C CYS A 312 7.13 2.35 20.35
N ILE A 313 6.43 1.32 20.83
CA ILE A 313 5.71 0.32 20.03
C ILE A 313 4.32 0.16 20.62
N SER A 314 3.30 0.03 19.77
CA SER A 314 1.92 -0.22 20.22
C SER A 314 1.19 -1.15 19.28
N TRP A 315 0.79 -2.31 19.79
CA TRP A 315 -0.07 -3.26 19.09
C TRP A 315 -1.51 -2.73 18.95
N THR A 316 -2.14 -3.06 17.83
CA THR A 316 -3.58 -2.84 17.65
C THR A 316 -4.38 -3.69 18.64
N PRO A 317 -5.63 -3.31 18.99
CA PRO A 317 -6.43 -4.03 19.99
C PRO A 317 -6.72 -5.50 19.65
N ASP A 318 -6.73 -5.84 18.36
CA ASP A 318 -6.91 -7.21 17.83
C ASP A 318 -5.57 -7.92 17.56
N ASN A 319 -4.46 -7.30 17.98
CA ASN A 319 -3.08 -7.74 17.76
C ASN A 319 -2.69 -7.93 16.28
N SER A 320 -3.49 -7.54 15.28
CA SER A 320 -3.23 -7.85 13.86
C SER A 320 -2.22 -6.92 13.17
N ALA A 321 -1.85 -5.81 13.80
CA ALA A 321 -0.79 -4.91 13.34
C ALA A 321 -0.14 -4.21 14.54
N PHE A 322 0.99 -3.55 14.33
CA PHE A 322 1.65 -2.74 15.35
C PHE A 322 2.24 -1.46 14.77
N ALA A 323 2.18 -0.39 15.55
CA ALA A 323 2.81 0.88 15.26
C ALA A 323 4.20 0.94 15.89
N VAL A 324 5.14 1.56 15.18
CA VAL A 324 6.53 1.78 15.61
C VAL A 324 6.85 3.26 15.44
N GLY A 325 7.33 3.87 16.52
CA GLY A 325 7.77 5.26 16.54
C GLY A 325 9.26 5.32 16.75
N TRP A 326 9.92 6.26 16.09
CA TRP A 326 11.35 6.49 16.27
C TRP A 326 11.62 7.81 16.95
N LYS A 327 12.77 7.88 17.64
CA LYS A 327 13.14 9.01 18.49
C LYS A 327 13.42 10.30 17.72
N LEU A 328 13.97 10.23 16.51
CA LEU A 328 14.35 11.41 15.74
C LEU A 328 13.35 11.77 14.64
N ARG A 329 12.69 10.78 14.02
CA ARG A 329 11.79 11.06 12.90
C ARG A 329 10.72 9.99 12.70
N GLY A 330 9.46 10.44 12.69
CA GLY A 330 8.33 9.72 12.12
C GLY A 330 7.84 8.50 12.91
N LEU A 331 6.85 7.85 12.31
CA LEU A 331 6.29 6.56 12.72
C LEU A 331 5.89 5.74 11.49
N ALA A 332 5.74 4.43 11.69
CA ALA A 332 5.19 3.52 10.70
C ALA A 332 4.30 2.46 11.36
N VAL A 333 3.36 1.90 10.60
CA VAL A 333 2.51 0.79 11.03
C VAL A 333 2.80 -0.42 10.16
N TRP A 334 2.89 -1.59 10.79
CA TRP A 334 3.29 -2.84 10.15
C TRP A 334 2.27 -3.94 10.42
N SER A 335 2.08 -4.82 9.44
CA SER A 335 1.43 -6.11 9.67
C SER A 335 2.37 -7.06 10.42
N VAL A 336 1.82 -8.15 10.96
CA VAL A 336 2.61 -9.23 11.56
C VAL A 336 3.51 -9.89 10.51
N SER A 337 3.05 -9.97 9.25
CA SER A 337 3.85 -10.39 8.09
C SER A 337 4.92 -9.39 7.63
N GLY A 338 5.12 -8.26 8.33
CA GLY A 338 6.19 -7.30 8.03
C GLY A 338 5.90 -6.39 6.82
N CYS A 339 4.66 -6.35 6.34
CA CYS A 339 4.23 -5.39 5.34
C CYS A 339 4.00 -4.02 5.99
N ARG A 340 4.50 -2.96 5.37
CA ARG A 340 4.36 -1.58 5.84
C ARG A 340 3.01 -1.02 5.42
N LEU A 341 2.10 -0.92 6.39
CA LEU A 341 0.73 -0.45 6.22
C LEU A 341 0.61 1.08 6.22
N MET A 342 1.54 1.78 6.87
CA MET A 342 1.59 3.25 6.92
C MET A 342 3.01 3.71 7.21
N SER A 343 3.41 4.89 6.69
CA SER A 343 4.61 5.62 7.09
C SER A 343 4.32 7.13 7.09
N THR A 344 4.73 7.85 8.13
CA THR A 344 4.70 9.33 8.10
C THR A 344 5.93 9.93 7.40
N ILE A 345 6.99 9.14 7.25
CA ILE A 345 8.21 9.52 6.54
C ILE A 345 7.93 9.43 5.05
N ARG A 346 8.33 10.46 4.29
CA ARG A 346 8.13 10.52 2.83
C ARG A 346 8.61 9.26 2.13
N GLN A 347 7.83 8.77 1.17
CA GLN A 347 8.29 7.66 0.33
C GLN A 347 9.17 8.23 -0.78
N ILE A 348 10.44 7.83 -0.79
CA ILE A 348 11.30 8.00 -1.96
C ILE A 348 10.90 6.85 -2.88
N GLY A 349 10.03 7.12 -3.87
CA GLY A 349 9.74 6.10 -4.88
C GLY A 349 11.04 5.67 -5.55
N LEU A 350 11.14 4.40 -5.97
CA LEU A 350 12.27 3.87 -6.76
C LEU A 350 12.60 4.72 -8.01
N SER A 351 11.66 5.55 -8.45
CA SER A 351 11.77 6.51 -9.56
C SER A 351 12.23 7.94 -9.17
N SER A 352 12.46 8.23 -7.89
CA SER A 352 12.86 9.56 -7.39
C SER A 352 14.26 9.50 -6.76
N ALA A 353 15.30 9.52 -7.59
CA ALA A 353 16.71 9.42 -7.19
C ALA A 353 17.27 10.67 -6.43
N SER A 354 16.45 11.38 -5.67
CA SER A 354 16.91 12.44 -4.78
C SER A 354 16.51 12.11 -3.35
N SER A 355 17.46 11.53 -2.60
CA SER A 355 17.45 11.65 -1.15
C SER A 355 17.40 13.15 -0.81
N PRO A 356 16.43 13.63 -0.01
CA PRO A 356 16.52 14.97 0.52
C PRO A 356 17.55 14.91 1.65
N VAL A 357 18.82 15.13 1.33
CA VAL A 357 19.71 15.76 2.30
C VAL A 357 19.06 17.10 2.61
N VAL A 358 18.41 17.16 3.76
CA VAL A 358 17.64 18.32 4.22
C VAL A 358 18.59 19.51 4.32
N LYS A 359 18.52 20.43 3.36
CA LYS A 359 19.11 21.76 3.51
C LYS A 359 18.20 22.55 4.46
N PRO A 360 18.71 23.10 5.58
CA PRO A 360 17.88 23.61 6.68
C PRO A 360 17.07 24.90 6.39
N ASN A 361 17.10 25.43 5.15
CA ASN A 361 16.70 26.82 4.88
C ASN A 361 15.46 27.02 4.00
N GLN A 362 14.60 26.02 3.77
CA GLN A 362 13.29 26.22 3.13
C GLN A 362 12.18 25.50 3.92
N GLU A 363 11.07 26.20 4.14
CA GLU A 363 9.91 25.88 4.99
C GLU A 363 9.50 24.40 4.94
N CYS A 364 9.99 23.62 5.90
CA CYS A 364 9.92 22.16 5.94
C CYS A 364 8.74 21.64 6.79
N LYS A 365 7.60 22.33 6.80
CA LYS A 365 6.42 22.03 7.66
C LYS A 365 5.40 21.14 6.95
N TYR A 366 5.78 19.94 6.54
CA TYR A 366 4.85 19.07 5.80
C TYR A 366 4.90 17.59 6.18
N GLU A 367 5.84 17.13 7.00
CA GLU A 367 5.88 15.74 7.45
C GLU A 367 5.35 15.64 8.88
N PRO A 368 4.36 14.76 9.18
CA PRO A 368 3.93 14.52 10.55
C PRO A 368 5.05 13.90 11.37
N LEU A 369 5.22 14.37 12.62
CA LEU A 369 6.18 13.82 13.58
C LEU A 369 7.64 13.94 13.11
N MET A 370 7.99 15.06 12.48
CA MET A 370 9.36 15.33 12.03
C MET A 370 10.37 15.36 13.17
N GLY A 371 9.95 15.76 14.38
CA GLY A 371 10.78 15.71 15.57
C GLY A 371 10.96 14.31 16.19
N GLY A 372 10.30 13.29 15.64
CA GLY A 372 10.21 11.96 16.22
C GLY A 372 8.92 11.74 17.00
N THR A 373 8.68 10.50 17.40
CA THR A 373 7.47 10.08 18.11
C THR A 373 7.80 9.76 19.56
N SER A 374 7.08 10.34 20.51
CA SER A 374 7.32 10.10 21.94
C SER A 374 6.42 9.04 22.56
N LEU A 375 5.12 9.10 22.25
CA LEU A 375 4.08 8.26 22.81
C LEU A 375 3.06 7.95 21.72
N MET A 376 2.49 6.76 21.79
CA MET A 376 1.44 6.31 20.88
C MET A 376 0.43 5.41 21.58
N GLN A 377 -0.82 5.46 21.14
CA GLN A 377 -1.89 4.63 21.69
C GLN A 377 -3.01 4.46 20.65
N TRP A 378 -3.39 3.22 20.36
CA TRP A 378 -4.58 2.89 19.58
C TRP A 378 -5.86 3.13 20.38
N ASP A 379 -6.96 3.45 19.67
CA ASP A 379 -8.31 3.44 20.25
C ASP A 379 -8.82 2.00 20.47
N ASP A 380 -9.89 1.85 21.26
CA ASP A 380 -10.45 0.53 21.61
C ASP A 380 -10.86 -0.30 20.39
N TYR A 381 -11.31 0.38 19.34
CA TYR A 381 -11.75 -0.26 18.11
C TYR A 381 -10.66 -0.33 17.05
N GLY A 382 -9.45 0.20 17.24
CA GLY A 382 -8.36 0.24 16.25
C GLY A 382 -8.58 1.16 15.04
N TYR A 383 -9.62 1.99 15.00
CA TYR A 383 -9.85 2.93 13.90
C TYR A 383 -8.96 4.17 13.97
N ARG A 384 -8.29 4.41 15.10
CA ARG A 384 -7.45 5.60 15.28
C ARG A 384 -6.19 5.29 16.06
N LEU A 385 -5.08 5.88 15.60
CA LEU A 385 -3.81 5.94 16.33
C LEU A 385 -3.57 7.36 16.80
N TYR A 386 -3.48 7.56 18.12
CA TYR A 386 -3.05 8.82 18.71
C TYR A 386 -1.53 8.78 18.87
N ALA A 387 -0.84 9.83 18.40
CA ALA A 387 0.60 9.97 18.48
C ALA A 387 1.00 11.38 18.92
N ILE A 388 2.12 11.47 19.62
CA ILE A 388 2.69 12.72 20.13
C ILE A 388 4.09 12.89 19.54
N GLU A 389 4.38 14.09 19.05
CA GLU A 389 5.69 14.48 18.56
C GLU A 389 6.66 14.70 19.73
N GLU A 390 7.88 14.19 19.62
CA GLU A 390 8.93 14.42 20.63
C GLU A 390 9.18 15.94 20.78
N GLY A 391 9.11 16.46 22.01
CA GLY A 391 9.24 17.88 22.30
C GLY A 391 7.94 18.71 22.19
N SER A 392 6.85 18.14 21.67
CA SER A 392 5.57 18.86 21.55
C SER A 392 4.69 18.70 22.81
N LEU A 393 4.15 19.81 23.29
CA LEU A 393 3.18 19.87 24.42
C LEU A 393 1.78 20.30 23.98
N GLU A 394 1.63 20.74 22.73
CA GLU A 394 0.48 21.55 22.32
C GLU A 394 -0.59 20.74 21.60
N ARG A 395 -0.23 19.56 21.10
CA ARG A 395 -1.11 18.82 20.21
C ARG A 395 -0.87 17.31 20.24
N ILE A 396 -1.96 16.57 20.06
CA ILE A 396 -1.95 15.15 19.75
C ILE A 396 -2.38 15.01 18.28
N LEU A 397 -1.65 14.20 17.53
CA LEU A 397 -2.03 13.81 16.17
C LEU A 397 -2.84 12.53 16.23
N ALA A 398 -4.00 12.51 15.59
CA ALA A 398 -4.83 11.33 15.43
C ALA A 398 -4.89 10.92 13.95
N PHE A 399 -4.40 9.72 13.66
CA PHE A 399 -4.44 9.12 12.32
C PHE A 399 -5.62 8.16 12.23
N SER A 400 -6.42 8.28 11.17
CA SER A 400 -7.57 7.41 10.91
C SER A 400 -7.16 6.20 10.09
N PHE A 401 -7.65 5.02 10.47
CA PHE A 401 -7.39 3.75 9.79
C PHE A 401 -8.68 3.08 9.37
N GLY A 402 -8.64 2.43 8.22
CA GLY A 402 -9.66 1.51 7.74
C GLY A 402 -9.19 0.09 7.98
N LYS A 403 -10.14 -0.80 8.28
CA LYS A 403 -9.90 -2.22 8.50
C LYS A 403 -10.36 -3.03 7.30
N CYS A 404 -9.69 -4.14 7.03
CA CYS A 404 -10.21 -5.14 6.11
C CYS A 404 -10.61 -6.40 6.88
N CYS A 405 -11.77 -6.99 6.54
CA CYS A 405 -12.21 -8.28 7.09
C CYS A 405 -11.40 -9.36 6.37
N LEU A 406 -10.22 -9.66 6.88
CA LEU A 406 -9.40 -10.73 6.34
C LEU A 406 -9.15 -11.75 7.44
N SER A 407 -9.63 -12.97 7.15
CA SER A 407 -9.37 -14.26 7.82
C SER A 407 -9.30 -14.28 9.35
N ARG A 408 -9.94 -13.35 10.06
CA ARG A 408 -10.08 -13.42 11.52
C ARG A 408 -11.56 -13.30 11.91
N GLY A 409 -12.19 -14.44 12.20
CA GLY A 409 -13.44 -14.50 12.95
C GLY A 409 -14.72 -14.82 12.16
N VAL A 410 -15.82 -14.20 12.61
CA VAL A 410 -17.23 -14.59 12.41
C VAL A 410 -17.87 -13.87 11.21
N SER A 411 -17.07 -13.30 10.30
CA SER A 411 -17.54 -12.55 9.12
C SER A 411 -17.11 -13.23 7.82
N GLY A 412 -18.05 -13.31 6.87
CA GLY A 412 -18.02 -14.23 5.72
C GLY A 412 -17.09 -13.85 4.58
N MET A 413 -17.34 -14.41 3.40
CA MET A 413 -16.50 -14.28 2.20
C MET A 413 -16.31 -12.81 1.79
N THR A 414 -15.06 -12.33 1.78
CA THR A 414 -14.70 -10.94 1.41
C THR A 414 -13.81 -10.84 0.17
N TYR A 415 -13.41 -11.96 -0.44
CA TYR A 415 -12.52 -11.90 -1.60
C TYR A 415 -13.23 -11.55 -2.91
N VAL A 416 -14.57 -11.63 -2.98
CA VAL A 416 -15.35 -11.24 -4.18
C VAL A 416 -15.26 -9.75 -4.46
N ARG A 417 -15.27 -8.92 -3.40
CA ARG A 417 -15.04 -7.48 -3.49
C ARG A 417 -14.09 -7.05 -2.40
N GLN A 418 -13.00 -6.41 -2.79
CA GLN A 418 -12.03 -5.87 -1.85
C GLN A 418 -12.60 -4.60 -1.20
N VAL A 419 -12.96 -4.70 0.08
CA VAL A 419 -13.56 -3.61 0.87
C VAL A 419 -12.74 -3.37 2.13
N ILE A 420 -12.42 -2.11 2.38
CA ILE A 420 -11.85 -1.63 3.65
C ILE A 420 -12.94 -0.79 4.32
N TYR A 421 -13.33 -1.12 5.55
CA TYR A 421 -14.31 -0.34 6.30
C TYR A 421 -13.61 0.53 7.35
N GLY A 422 -13.91 1.82 7.29
CA GLY A 422 -13.56 2.79 8.32
C GLY A 422 -14.62 2.85 9.41
N GLU A 423 -14.47 3.79 10.32
CA GLU A 423 -15.40 3.99 11.43
C GLU A 423 -16.78 4.51 10.97
N ASP A 424 -16.85 5.24 9.85
CA ASP A 424 -18.04 5.94 9.34
C ASP A 424 -18.33 5.72 7.84
N ARG A 425 -17.46 4.99 7.12
CA ARG A 425 -17.51 4.81 5.67
C ARG A 425 -16.91 3.49 5.24
N LEU A 426 -17.22 3.06 4.01
CA LEU A 426 -16.51 1.98 3.33
C LEU A 426 -15.63 2.54 2.22
N LEU A 427 -14.50 1.90 1.97
CA LEU A 427 -13.61 2.12 0.85
C LEU A 427 -13.68 0.85 -0.01
N VAL A 428 -14.27 0.96 -1.19
CA VAL A 428 -14.53 -0.18 -2.07
C VAL A 428 -13.61 -0.06 -3.28
N VAL A 429 -12.84 -1.12 -3.56
CA VAL A 429 -12.07 -1.19 -4.80
C VAL A 429 -13.04 -1.37 -5.97
N GLN A 430 -12.91 -0.53 -6.98
CA GLN A 430 -13.68 -0.61 -8.22
C GLN A 430 -12.72 -0.62 -9.41
N SER A 431 -12.95 -1.53 -10.36
CA SER A 431 -12.33 -1.50 -11.68
C SER A 431 -13.15 -0.58 -12.58
N GLU A 432 -12.51 0.40 -13.22
CA GLU A 432 -13.13 1.19 -14.30
C GLU A 432 -12.97 0.49 -15.65
N ASP A 433 -13.65 1.00 -16.69
CA ASP A 433 -13.56 0.50 -18.08
C ASP A 433 -12.14 0.67 -18.67
N THR A 434 -11.29 1.47 -18.03
CA THR A 434 -9.88 1.69 -18.40
C THR A 434 -8.91 0.74 -17.69
N ASP A 435 -9.42 -0.28 -16.99
CA ASP A 435 -8.67 -1.26 -16.19
C ASP A 435 -7.83 -0.68 -15.04
N GLU A 436 -8.00 0.61 -14.75
CA GLU A 436 -7.43 1.24 -13.56
C GLU A 436 -8.29 0.91 -12.34
N LEU A 437 -7.65 0.43 -11.27
CA LEU A 437 -8.29 0.25 -9.99
C LEU A 437 -8.39 1.61 -9.27
N LYS A 438 -9.58 1.93 -8.77
CA LYS A 438 -9.81 3.11 -7.93
C LYS A 438 -10.48 2.74 -6.62
N MET A 439 -10.22 3.56 -5.60
CA MET A 439 -10.86 3.46 -4.30
C MET A 439 -12.08 4.38 -4.23
N LEU A 440 -13.26 3.78 -4.17
CA LEU A 440 -14.53 4.49 -4.00
C LEU A 440 -14.84 4.65 -2.51
N HIS A 441 -14.99 5.90 -2.05
CA HIS A 441 -15.44 6.20 -0.69
C HIS A 441 -16.98 6.20 -0.64
N LEU A 442 -17.54 5.23 0.07
CA LEU A 442 -18.97 5.08 0.32
C LEU A 442 -19.32 5.51 1.76
N ASN A 443 -19.93 6.68 1.92
CA ASN A 443 -20.38 7.15 3.23
C ASN A 443 -21.66 6.44 3.66
N LEU A 444 -21.71 6.01 4.92
CA LEU A 444 -22.92 5.41 5.50
C LEU A 444 -23.99 6.48 5.76
N PRO A 445 -25.29 6.12 5.74
CA PRO A 445 -26.36 7.04 6.10
C PRO A 445 -26.19 7.59 7.52
N VAL A 446 -26.28 8.92 7.68
CA VAL A 446 -26.15 9.60 8.98
C VAL A 446 -27.18 9.09 10.00
N SER A 447 -28.38 8.76 9.51
CA SER A 447 -29.46 8.18 10.33
C SER A 447 -29.05 6.87 11.01
N TYR A 448 -28.22 6.06 10.37
CA TYR A 448 -27.73 4.80 10.93
C TYR A 448 -26.49 5.01 11.81
N ILE A 449 -25.46 5.68 11.28
CA ILE A 449 -24.16 5.78 11.98
C ILE A 449 -24.22 6.64 13.26
N SER A 450 -25.19 7.55 13.38
CA SER A 450 -25.34 8.36 14.60
C SER A 450 -25.63 7.54 15.86
N GLN A 451 -26.27 6.37 15.73
CA GLN A 451 -26.59 5.49 16.85
C GLN A 451 -25.74 4.22 16.86
N ASN A 452 -25.33 3.75 15.67
CA ASN A 452 -24.68 2.44 15.50
C ASN A 452 -23.17 2.52 15.24
N TRP A 453 -22.53 3.67 15.47
CA TRP A 453 -21.08 3.83 15.34
C TRP A 453 -20.30 2.99 16.36
N PRO A 454 -19.14 2.40 16.01
CA PRO A 454 -18.55 2.34 14.67
C PRO A 454 -19.05 1.14 13.87
N VAL A 455 -18.75 1.12 12.57
CA VAL A 455 -18.86 -0.11 11.76
C VAL A 455 -18.03 -1.23 12.40
N GLN A 456 -18.56 -2.46 12.44
CA GLN A 456 -17.87 -3.62 13.02
C GLN A 456 -17.72 -4.77 12.04
N HIS A 457 -18.75 -5.03 11.23
CA HIS A 457 -18.79 -6.17 10.33
C HIS A 457 -19.29 -5.75 8.96
N VAL A 458 -18.65 -6.27 7.91
CA VAL A 458 -19.06 -6.10 6.52
C VAL A 458 -19.00 -7.46 5.84
N ALA A 459 -20.03 -7.76 5.05
CA ALA A 459 -20.10 -8.95 4.21
C ALA A 459 -20.55 -8.57 2.79
N ALA A 460 -19.97 -9.21 1.78
CA ALA A 460 -20.35 -9.02 0.40
C ALA A 460 -21.10 -10.25 -0.13
N SER A 461 -22.03 -10.05 -1.06
CA SER A 461 -22.67 -11.13 -1.79
C SER A 461 -21.70 -11.84 -2.75
N LYS A 462 -21.98 -13.11 -3.11
CA LYS A 462 -21.14 -13.91 -4.03
C LYS A 462 -20.96 -13.25 -5.41
N ASP A 463 -21.93 -12.43 -5.85
CA ASP A 463 -21.87 -11.65 -7.09
C ASP A 463 -21.20 -10.27 -6.91
N GLY A 464 -20.84 -9.88 -5.68
CA GLY A 464 -20.23 -8.59 -5.37
C GLY A 464 -21.14 -7.38 -5.60
N MET A 465 -22.46 -7.60 -5.76
CA MET A 465 -23.43 -6.54 -6.08
C MET A 465 -24.10 -5.92 -4.85
N TYR A 466 -24.08 -6.62 -3.73
CA TYR A 466 -24.67 -6.17 -2.48
C TYR A 466 -23.65 -6.23 -1.35
N LEU A 467 -23.73 -5.25 -0.46
CA LEU A 467 -22.95 -5.21 0.78
C LEU A 467 -23.90 -5.19 1.97
N ALA A 468 -23.64 -6.02 2.97
CA ALA A 468 -24.24 -5.91 4.29
C ALA A 468 -23.24 -5.24 5.24
N VAL A 469 -23.71 -4.29 6.03
CA VAL A 469 -22.89 -3.54 6.97
C VAL A 469 -23.57 -3.52 8.33
N ALA A 470 -22.84 -3.88 9.38
CA ALA A 470 -23.33 -3.84 10.75
C ALA A 470 -22.36 -3.03 11.62
N GLY A 471 -22.92 -2.12 12.41
CA GLY A 471 -22.25 -1.34 13.45
C GLY A 471 -22.37 -2.01 14.82
N LEU A 472 -22.36 -1.22 15.90
CA LEU A 472 -22.61 -1.75 17.26
C LEU A 472 -23.98 -2.42 17.38
N HIS A 473 -24.98 -1.80 16.74
CA HIS A 473 -26.34 -2.31 16.68
C HIS A 473 -26.86 -2.25 15.24
N GLY A 474 -27.83 -3.12 14.92
CA GLY A 474 -28.50 -3.14 13.63
C GLY A 474 -27.63 -3.59 12.45
N LEU A 475 -28.24 -3.60 11.27
CA LEU A 475 -27.54 -3.81 10.00
C LEU A 475 -28.23 -3.02 8.88
N ILE A 476 -27.48 -2.69 7.84
CA ILE A 476 -27.97 -2.04 6.62
C ILE A 476 -27.43 -2.76 5.39
N LEU A 477 -28.19 -2.73 4.29
CA LEU A 477 -27.78 -3.30 3.00
C LEU A 477 -27.56 -2.21 1.97
N TYR A 478 -26.54 -2.35 1.16
CA TYR A 478 -26.25 -1.45 0.04
C TYR A 478 -26.33 -2.23 -1.27
N ASP A 479 -27.15 -1.73 -2.19
CA ASP A 479 -27.17 -2.18 -3.59
C ASP A 479 -26.21 -1.30 -4.39
N ILE A 480 -25.11 -1.89 -4.86
CA ILE A 480 -24.06 -1.16 -5.58
C ILE A 480 -24.55 -0.68 -6.95
N ARG A 481 -25.39 -1.46 -7.64
CA ARG A 481 -25.93 -1.10 -8.96
C ARG A 481 -26.91 0.05 -8.84
N GLN A 482 -27.82 -0.03 -7.88
CA GLN A 482 -28.85 1.00 -7.69
C GLN A 482 -28.35 2.20 -6.89
N LYS A 483 -27.17 2.09 -6.26
CA LYS A 483 -26.61 3.08 -5.31
C LYS A 483 -27.59 3.44 -4.19
N LYS A 484 -28.29 2.43 -3.66
CA LYS A 484 -29.35 2.60 -2.66
C LYS A 484 -29.06 1.82 -1.38
N TRP A 485 -29.28 2.49 -0.25
CA TRP A 485 -29.27 1.87 1.08
C TRP A 485 -30.65 1.33 1.44
N ARG A 486 -30.67 0.18 2.10
CA ARG A 486 -31.82 -0.40 2.77
C ARG A 486 -31.51 -0.45 4.26
N VAL A 487 -32.46 0.02 5.06
CA VAL A 487 -32.37 0.16 6.52
C VAL A 487 -33.61 -0.48 7.14
N PHE A 488 -33.58 -0.73 8.45
CA PHE A 488 -34.78 -1.16 9.17
C PHE A 488 -35.83 -0.04 9.18
N GLY A 489 -37.10 -0.41 9.06
CA GLY A 489 -38.22 0.53 9.21
C GLY A 489 -38.43 0.98 10.65
N ASP A 490 -38.14 0.11 11.63
CA ASP A 490 -38.29 0.35 13.07
C ASP A 490 -36.94 0.34 13.78
N ILE A 491 -36.56 1.49 14.34
CA ILE A 491 -35.32 1.68 15.11
C ILE A 491 -35.26 0.75 16.33
N SER A 492 -36.41 0.43 16.93
CA SER A 492 -36.46 -0.45 18.11
C SER A 492 -36.06 -1.88 17.77
N GLN A 493 -36.33 -2.33 16.54
CA GLN A 493 -35.87 -3.64 16.07
C GLN A 493 -34.39 -3.61 15.72
N GLU A 494 -33.94 -2.52 15.09
CA GLU A 494 -32.53 -2.30 14.76
C GLU A 494 -31.64 -2.37 16.01
N GLN A 495 -32.04 -1.70 17.10
CA GLN A 495 -31.28 -1.66 18.36
C GLN A 495 -31.25 -3.01 19.10
N LYS A 496 -32.15 -3.95 18.80
CA LYS A 496 -32.12 -5.32 19.38
C LYS A 496 -31.06 -6.21 18.75
N ILE A 497 -30.57 -5.86 17.57
CA ILE A 497 -29.56 -6.65 16.88
C ILE A 497 -28.20 -6.17 17.35
N GLN A 498 -27.44 -7.03 18.03
CA GLN A 498 -26.04 -6.80 18.34
C GLN A 498 -25.19 -7.80 17.57
N CYS A 499 -24.79 -7.40 16.37
CA CYS A 499 -24.03 -8.24 15.45
C CYS A 499 -22.63 -8.54 15.98
N LYS A 500 -22.28 -9.82 16.11
CA LYS A 500 -20.92 -10.31 16.41
C LYS A 500 -20.26 -11.02 15.23
N GLY A 501 -21.02 -11.18 14.15
CA GLY A 501 -20.58 -11.83 12.92
C GLY A 501 -21.63 -11.72 11.83
N LEU A 502 -21.18 -11.68 10.59
CA LEU A 502 -22.02 -11.39 9.43
C LEU A 502 -21.58 -12.24 8.24
N LEU A 503 -22.48 -13.08 7.73
CA LEU A 503 -22.25 -13.91 6.55
C LEU A 503 -23.26 -13.60 5.46
N TRP A 504 -22.94 -14.00 4.24
CA TRP A 504 -23.84 -13.91 3.10
C TRP A 504 -24.00 -15.30 2.45
N LEU A 505 -25.24 -15.76 2.34
CA LEU A 505 -25.63 -17.06 1.82
C LEU A 505 -26.63 -16.87 0.67
N GLY A 506 -26.17 -16.97 -0.58
CA GLY A 506 -27.03 -16.78 -1.76
C GLY A 506 -27.77 -15.43 -1.75
N LYS A 507 -29.08 -15.45 -1.53
CA LYS A 507 -29.95 -14.25 -1.42
C LYS A 507 -30.28 -13.87 0.04
N ILE A 508 -29.60 -14.45 1.03
CA ILE A 508 -29.88 -14.35 2.47
C ILE A 508 -28.64 -13.78 3.18
N VAL A 509 -28.87 -12.90 4.14
CA VAL A 509 -27.87 -12.36 5.06
C VAL A 509 -28.02 -13.07 6.39
N VAL A 510 -26.93 -13.65 6.88
CA VAL A 510 -26.91 -14.39 8.16
C VAL A 510 -26.19 -13.54 9.19
N VAL A 511 -26.86 -13.27 10.31
CA VAL A 511 -26.34 -12.44 11.39
C VAL A 511 -26.12 -13.30 12.61
N CYS A 512 -24.91 -13.32 13.14
CA CYS A 512 -24.62 -13.84 14.47
C CYS A 512 -24.96 -12.76 15.50
N ASN A 513 -26.12 -12.91 16.14
CA ASN A 513 -26.68 -11.96 17.09
C ASN A 513 -26.33 -12.36 18.52
N TYR A 514 -25.93 -11.39 19.34
CA TYR A 514 -25.78 -11.57 20.78
C TYR A 514 -26.99 -10.99 21.52
N ILE A 515 -27.60 -11.81 22.39
CA ILE A 515 -28.75 -11.41 23.19
C ILE A 515 -28.28 -11.12 24.62
N ASP A 516 -28.21 -9.83 24.96
CA ASP A 516 -27.74 -9.37 26.28
C ASP A 516 -28.59 -9.92 27.44
N SER A 517 -29.92 -10.03 27.27
CA SER A 517 -30.84 -10.48 28.33
C SER A 517 -30.67 -11.94 28.73
N SER A 518 -30.29 -12.81 27.79
CA SER A 518 -30.10 -14.25 28.03
C SER A 518 -28.64 -14.68 28.02
N ASN A 519 -27.73 -13.77 27.66
CA ASN A 519 -26.31 -14.04 27.40
C ASN A 519 -26.10 -15.20 26.40
N MET A 520 -27.00 -15.31 25.42
CA MET A 520 -26.98 -16.35 24.39
C MET A 520 -26.63 -15.76 23.02
N TYR A 521 -26.14 -16.63 22.13
CA TYR A 521 -25.88 -16.31 20.74
C TYR A 521 -26.89 -17.03 19.84
N GLU A 522 -27.30 -16.39 18.76
CA GLU A 522 -28.20 -16.98 17.76
C GLU A 522 -27.82 -16.54 16.33
N LEU A 523 -28.24 -17.33 15.35
CA LEU A 523 -28.20 -16.94 13.94
C LEU A 523 -29.56 -16.46 13.48
N LEU A 524 -29.60 -15.27 12.90
CA LEU A 524 -30.76 -14.67 12.26
C LEU A 524 -30.59 -14.67 10.74
N PHE A 525 -31.61 -15.10 10.02
CA PHE A 525 -31.58 -15.21 8.55
C PHE A 525 -32.52 -14.19 7.94
N TYR A 526 -31.97 -13.14 7.31
CA TYR A 526 -32.74 -12.08 6.66
C TYR A 526 -32.63 -12.17 5.13
N PRO A 527 -33.71 -11.99 4.38
CA PRO A 527 -33.64 -11.93 2.93
C PRO A 527 -32.98 -10.61 2.49
N ARG A 528 -32.23 -10.63 1.38
CA ARG A 528 -31.54 -9.42 0.86
C ARG A 528 -32.48 -8.25 0.53
N TYR A 529 -33.78 -8.50 0.34
CA TYR A 529 -34.73 -7.50 -0.15
C TYR A 529 -35.50 -6.78 0.96
N HIS A 530 -35.56 -7.28 2.20
CA HIS A 530 -36.34 -6.66 3.28
C HIS A 530 -35.71 -6.90 4.64
N LEU A 531 -35.63 -5.85 5.47
CA LEU A 531 -35.08 -5.88 6.82
C LEU A 531 -36.15 -5.45 7.83
N ASP A 532 -36.78 -6.43 8.46
CA ASP A 532 -37.79 -6.27 9.49
C ASP A 532 -37.96 -7.62 10.21
N GLN A 533 -38.51 -7.59 11.42
CA GLN A 533 -38.88 -8.76 12.19
C GLN A 533 -39.87 -9.68 11.45
N SER A 534 -40.73 -9.10 10.60
CA SER A 534 -41.69 -9.83 9.76
C SER A 534 -41.04 -10.62 8.62
N SER A 535 -39.88 -10.17 8.12
CA SER A 535 -39.12 -10.82 7.05
C SER A 535 -38.10 -11.84 7.52
N LEU A 536 -37.95 -12.03 8.84
CA LEU A 536 -37.01 -12.98 9.39
C LEU A 536 -37.39 -14.41 9.00
N LEU A 537 -36.50 -15.10 8.28
CA LEU A 537 -36.76 -16.44 7.73
C LEU A 537 -36.59 -17.52 8.78
N CYS A 538 -35.56 -17.41 9.62
CA CYS A 538 -35.24 -18.44 10.61
C CYS A 538 -34.41 -17.87 11.76
N ARG A 539 -34.50 -18.55 12.92
CA ARG A 539 -33.67 -18.34 14.11
C ARG A 539 -33.03 -19.66 14.53
N LYS A 540 -31.73 -19.66 14.75
CA LYS A 540 -31.01 -20.83 15.28
C LYS A 540 -30.19 -20.45 16.51
N PRO A 541 -30.54 -20.93 17.72
CA PRO A 541 -29.68 -20.72 18.89
C PRO A 541 -28.35 -21.46 18.73
N LEU A 542 -27.29 -20.84 19.22
CA LEU A 542 -25.92 -21.36 19.21
C LEU A 542 -25.51 -21.79 20.62
N LEU A 543 -24.50 -22.66 20.70
CA LEU A 543 -24.02 -23.23 21.97
C LEU A 543 -23.26 -22.21 22.82
N ALA A 544 -22.42 -21.40 22.16
CA ALA A 544 -21.60 -20.37 22.79
C ALA A 544 -21.27 -19.28 21.76
N LYS A 545 -20.42 -18.33 22.14
CA LYS A 545 -19.83 -17.36 21.21
C LYS A 545 -19.06 -18.10 20.10
N PRO A 546 -19.43 -17.95 18.82
CA PRO A 546 -18.67 -18.55 17.74
C PRO A 546 -17.26 -17.98 17.64
N MET A 547 -16.29 -18.83 17.33
CA MET A 547 -14.91 -18.45 17.08
C MET A 547 -14.69 -18.11 15.61
N VAL A 548 -15.09 -19.01 14.72
CA VAL A 548 -15.02 -18.85 13.27
C VAL A 548 -16.36 -19.26 12.67
N MET A 549 -16.76 -18.54 11.62
CA MET A 549 -17.89 -18.94 10.79
C MET A 549 -17.55 -18.80 9.31
N ASP A 550 -18.06 -19.72 8.50
CA ASP A 550 -17.90 -19.67 7.04
C ASP A 550 -19.14 -20.21 6.32
N VAL A 551 -19.24 -19.89 5.03
CA VAL A 551 -20.32 -20.36 4.14
C VAL A 551 -19.70 -20.93 2.87
N TYR A 552 -20.21 -22.10 2.47
CA TYR A 552 -19.93 -22.68 1.15
C TYR A 552 -21.22 -23.27 0.60
N GLU A 553 -21.63 -22.80 -0.60
CA GLU A 553 -22.92 -23.14 -1.20
C GLU A 553 -24.06 -22.98 -0.19
N ASP A 554 -24.72 -24.08 0.20
CA ASP A 554 -25.84 -24.11 1.14
C ASP A 554 -25.44 -24.58 2.56
N TYR A 555 -24.13 -24.66 2.83
CA TYR A 555 -23.57 -25.10 4.11
C TYR A 555 -22.98 -23.95 4.92
N ILE A 556 -23.22 -23.96 6.23
CA ILE A 556 -22.66 -23.01 7.20
C ILE A 556 -21.77 -23.77 8.17
N LEU A 557 -20.53 -23.32 8.31
CA LEU A 557 -19.58 -23.74 9.32
C LEU A 557 -19.68 -22.82 10.54
N VAL A 558 -19.75 -23.38 11.75
CA VAL A 558 -19.65 -22.64 13.01
C VAL A 558 -18.72 -23.38 13.96
N THR A 559 -17.74 -22.69 14.53
CA THR A 559 -16.82 -23.28 15.51
C THR A 559 -16.91 -22.65 16.90
N TYR A 560 -16.62 -23.44 17.95
CA TYR A 560 -16.68 -23.03 19.36
C TYR A 560 -15.44 -23.47 20.15
N HIS A 561 -15.25 -22.91 21.33
CA HIS A 561 -14.15 -23.26 22.24
C HIS A 561 -14.59 -24.41 23.16
N PRO A 562 -13.76 -25.44 23.45
CA PRO A 562 -12.31 -25.58 23.22
C PRO A 562 -11.88 -25.79 21.77
N PHE A 563 -12.55 -26.64 20.98
CA PHE A 563 -12.52 -26.63 19.51
C PHE A 563 -13.60 -27.57 18.94
N ASP A 564 -14.85 -27.11 18.95
CA ASP A 564 -15.99 -27.83 18.37
C ASP A 564 -16.33 -27.24 17.01
N VAL A 565 -16.71 -28.09 16.04
CA VAL A 565 -17.07 -27.72 14.67
C VAL A 565 -18.48 -28.24 14.39
N HIS A 566 -19.39 -27.33 14.06
CA HIS A 566 -20.76 -27.65 13.64
C HIS A 566 -20.96 -27.23 12.20
N ILE A 567 -21.50 -28.14 11.39
CA ILE A 567 -21.86 -27.87 9.99
C ILE A 567 -23.38 -27.98 9.86
N PHE A 568 -24.00 -26.89 9.39
CA PHE A 568 -25.42 -26.83 9.12
C PHE A 568 -25.67 -26.76 7.62
N HIS A 569 -26.65 -27.52 7.15
CA HIS A 569 -27.18 -27.43 5.78
C HIS A 569 -28.46 -26.61 5.80
N VAL A 570 -28.52 -25.60 4.95
CA VAL A 570 -29.63 -24.68 4.79
C VAL A 570 -30.48 -25.10 3.60
N LYS A 571 -31.69 -25.60 3.85
CA LYS A 571 -32.65 -25.93 2.79
C LYS A 571 -33.71 -24.85 2.70
N LEU A 572 -33.84 -24.26 1.52
CA LEU A 572 -34.88 -23.27 1.22
C LEU A 572 -36.04 -23.91 0.46
N PHE A 573 -37.25 -23.80 1.00
CA PHE A 573 -38.47 -24.25 0.36
C PHE A 573 -39.29 -23.05 -0.17
N GLY A 574 -39.47 -22.98 -1.48
CA GLY A 574 -40.16 -21.89 -2.18
C GLY A 574 -39.20 -20.83 -2.73
N GLU A 575 -39.71 -19.98 -3.63
CA GLU A 575 -38.89 -18.94 -4.26
C GLU A 575 -38.66 -17.76 -3.31
N LEU A 576 -37.44 -17.24 -3.24
CA LEU A 576 -37.11 -16.05 -2.46
C LEU A 576 -37.48 -14.77 -3.23
N SER A 577 -38.70 -14.28 -3.06
CA SER A 577 -39.22 -13.05 -3.68
C SER A 577 -39.88 -12.13 -2.65
N PRO A 578 -40.03 -10.82 -2.91
CA PRO A 578 -40.72 -9.90 -2.00
C PRO A 578 -42.20 -10.25 -1.74
N THR A 579 -42.79 -11.06 -2.61
CA THR A 579 -44.21 -11.45 -2.57
C THR A 579 -44.45 -12.84 -1.98
N SER A 580 -43.40 -13.63 -1.79
CA SER A 580 -43.47 -14.99 -1.23
C SER A 580 -42.77 -15.05 0.12
N THR A 581 -43.31 -15.85 1.05
CA THR A 581 -42.68 -16.17 2.33
C THR A 581 -42.09 -17.57 2.25
N PRO A 582 -40.83 -17.74 1.81
CA PRO A 582 -40.21 -19.05 1.74
C PRO A 582 -39.95 -19.59 3.16
N ASP A 583 -39.99 -20.92 3.31
CA ASP A 583 -39.64 -21.58 4.56
C ASP A 583 -38.18 -22.03 4.52
N LEU A 584 -37.43 -21.77 5.59
CA LEU A 584 -36.01 -22.09 5.68
C LEU A 584 -35.77 -23.09 6.80
N GLN A 585 -35.33 -24.28 6.43
CA GLN A 585 -35.01 -25.36 7.37
C GLN A 585 -33.49 -25.52 7.49
N LEU A 586 -33.01 -25.58 8.74
CA LEU A 586 -31.62 -25.88 9.08
C LEU A 586 -31.52 -27.30 9.61
N SER A 587 -30.71 -28.14 8.96
CA SER A 587 -30.34 -29.48 9.45
C SER A 587 -28.88 -29.53 9.84
N THR A 588 -28.55 -30.08 11.00
CA THR A 588 -27.16 -30.37 11.37
C THR A 588 -26.65 -31.54 10.56
N VAL A 589 -25.51 -31.36 9.88
CA VAL A 589 -24.86 -32.38 9.06
C VAL A 589 -23.77 -33.07 9.86
N ARG A 590 -22.91 -32.29 10.52
CA ARG A 590 -21.78 -32.81 11.31
C ARG A 590 -21.56 -32.01 12.57
N GLU A 591 -21.15 -32.71 13.62
CA GLU A 591 -20.66 -32.15 14.88
C GLU A 591 -19.36 -32.88 15.23
N LEU A 592 -18.24 -32.15 15.24
CA LEU A 592 -16.91 -32.69 15.53
C LEU A 592 -16.36 -31.95 16.75
N SER A 593 -15.81 -32.69 17.71
CA SER A 593 -15.05 -32.13 18.83
C SER A 593 -13.59 -32.54 18.68
N ILE A 594 -12.73 -31.58 18.35
CA ILE A 594 -11.31 -31.85 18.06
C ILE A 594 -10.48 -31.56 19.31
N MET A 595 -10.00 -32.61 19.96
CA MET A 595 -9.10 -32.49 21.10
C MET A 595 -7.67 -32.20 20.61
N THR A 596 -7.24 -30.95 20.71
CA THR A 596 -5.90 -30.52 20.31
C THR A 596 -5.27 -29.61 21.36
N ALA A 597 -3.95 -29.70 21.52
CA ALA A 597 -3.16 -28.76 22.33
C ALA A 597 -2.75 -27.51 21.54
N LYS A 598 -3.06 -27.46 20.23
CA LYS A 598 -2.74 -26.34 19.35
C LYS A 598 -3.55 -25.08 19.73
N SER A 599 -3.08 -23.93 19.25
CA SER A 599 -3.82 -22.67 19.39
C SER A 599 -5.18 -22.74 18.72
N HIS A 600 -6.10 -21.86 19.10
CA HIS A 600 -7.45 -21.87 18.54
C HIS A 600 -7.47 -21.42 17.06
N PRO A 601 -8.44 -21.88 16.25
CA PRO A 601 -8.59 -21.39 14.87
C PRO A 601 -8.94 -19.90 14.85
N ALA A 602 -8.23 -19.15 14.02
CA ALA A 602 -8.50 -17.74 13.70
C ALA A 602 -9.36 -17.61 12.42
N ALA A 603 -9.15 -18.49 11.45
CA ALA A 603 -10.01 -18.67 10.27
C ALA A 603 -10.10 -20.13 9.86
N MET A 604 -11.15 -20.42 9.10
CA MET A 604 -11.44 -21.74 8.56
C MET A 604 -12.26 -21.56 7.29
N ARG A 605 -11.95 -22.33 6.24
CA ARG A 605 -12.67 -22.29 4.97
C ARG A 605 -12.91 -23.69 4.43
N PHE A 606 -14.08 -23.92 3.84
CA PHE A 606 -14.35 -25.16 3.11
C PHE A 606 -13.45 -25.30 1.88
N ILE A 607 -13.08 -26.54 1.57
CA ILE A 607 -12.42 -26.90 0.31
C ILE A 607 -13.40 -27.74 -0.51
N PRO A 608 -13.82 -27.30 -1.70
CA PRO A 608 -14.65 -28.11 -2.58
C PRO A 608 -13.93 -29.37 -3.06
N ASP A 609 -14.67 -30.48 -3.15
CA ASP A 609 -14.17 -31.75 -3.68
C ASP A 609 -13.95 -31.64 -5.20
N GLN A 610 -12.73 -31.87 -5.66
CA GLN A 610 -12.42 -31.91 -7.10
C GLN A 610 -12.98 -33.21 -7.70
N ILE A 611 -13.92 -33.09 -8.64
CA ILE A 611 -14.43 -34.23 -9.41
C ILE A 611 -13.29 -34.73 -10.32
N PRO A 612 -12.88 -36.02 -10.26
CA PRO A 612 -11.94 -36.57 -11.23
C PRO A 612 -12.54 -36.48 -12.63
N ARG A 613 -11.85 -35.77 -13.55
CA ARG A 613 -12.29 -35.53 -14.93
C ARG A 613 -12.52 -36.82 -15.76
N ASP A 614 -12.08 -37.98 -15.29
CA ASP A 614 -12.15 -39.25 -16.02
C ASP A 614 -13.51 -39.96 -15.97
N SER A 615 -14.48 -39.48 -15.17
CA SER A 615 -15.81 -40.09 -15.07
C SER A 615 -16.84 -39.55 -16.07
N ALA A 616 -16.49 -38.53 -16.87
CA ALA A 616 -17.41 -37.86 -17.80
C ALA A 616 -17.51 -38.49 -19.20
N LEU A 617 -16.88 -39.64 -19.44
CA LEU A 617 -16.90 -40.33 -20.75
C LEU A 617 -17.88 -41.50 -20.84
N ASP A 618 -18.46 -41.97 -19.73
CA ASP A 618 -19.47 -43.03 -19.76
C ASP A 618 -20.88 -42.45 -19.81
N ASN A 619 -21.37 -42.30 -21.04
CA ASN A 619 -22.75 -42.01 -21.39
C ASN A 619 -23.71 -43.04 -20.78
N HIS A 620 -24.44 -42.67 -19.73
CA HIS A 620 -25.80 -43.18 -19.54
C HIS A 620 -26.75 -42.09 -19.09
N ILE A 621 -27.76 -41.89 -19.94
CA ILE A 621 -28.93 -41.02 -19.80
C ILE A 621 -29.62 -41.31 -18.47
N SER A 622 -29.44 -40.43 -17.49
CA SER A 622 -30.38 -40.26 -16.39
C SER A 622 -30.53 -38.76 -16.11
N SER A 623 -31.76 -38.39 -15.82
CA SER A 623 -32.31 -37.04 -15.73
C SER A 623 -31.44 -36.03 -14.98
N SER A 624 -31.28 -34.86 -15.60
CA SER A 624 -30.57 -33.67 -15.18
C SER A 624 -31.22 -32.91 -14.00
N SER A 625 -31.53 -33.58 -12.88
CA SER A 625 -32.07 -32.92 -11.68
C SER A 625 -31.45 -33.31 -10.34
N ASP A 626 -30.57 -34.31 -10.28
CA ASP A 626 -29.90 -34.74 -9.04
C ASP A 626 -28.36 -34.81 -9.22
N LEU A 627 -27.73 -33.68 -9.57
CA LEU A 627 -26.31 -33.51 -9.23
C LEU A 627 -26.27 -33.35 -7.69
N LEU A 628 -26.25 -34.48 -6.98
CA LEU A 628 -26.21 -34.53 -5.52
C LEU A 628 -25.07 -33.63 -5.01
N ALA A 629 -25.42 -32.51 -4.38
CA ALA A 629 -24.51 -31.68 -3.62
C ALA A 629 -23.81 -32.59 -2.59
N ARG A 630 -22.55 -32.92 -2.86
CA ARG A 630 -21.75 -33.75 -1.96
C ARG A 630 -21.43 -32.90 -0.74
N GLU A 631 -21.65 -33.47 0.45
CA GLU A 631 -21.32 -32.80 1.70
C GLU A 631 -19.84 -32.41 1.72
N PRO A 632 -19.50 -31.22 2.23
CA PRO A 632 -18.12 -30.79 2.30
C PRO A 632 -17.31 -31.71 3.22
N ALA A 633 -16.30 -32.36 2.66
CA ALA A 633 -15.46 -33.32 3.38
C ALA A 633 -14.19 -32.71 3.98
N ARG A 634 -13.77 -31.51 3.54
CA ARG A 634 -12.48 -30.92 3.92
C ARG A 634 -12.55 -29.42 4.14
N CYS A 635 -11.61 -28.92 4.94
CA CYS A 635 -11.47 -27.50 5.24
C CYS A 635 -10.02 -27.13 5.55
N LEU A 636 -9.63 -25.90 5.20
CA LEU A 636 -8.39 -25.29 5.66
C LEU A 636 -8.62 -24.59 6.98
N ILE A 637 -7.68 -24.70 7.90
CA ILE A 637 -7.67 -24.01 9.20
C ILE A 637 -6.42 -23.14 9.25
N GLN A 638 -6.63 -21.85 9.54
CA GLN A 638 -5.57 -20.96 9.98
C GLN A 638 -5.70 -20.75 11.50
N ARG A 639 -4.67 -21.14 12.22
CA ARG A 639 -4.54 -21.05 13.68
C ARG A 639 -4.10 -19.64 14.10
N ALA A 640 -4.36 -19.25 15.35
CA ALA A 640 -4.02 -17.91 15.87
C ALA A 640 -2.51 -17.58 15.87
N ASN A 641 -1.65 -18.61 15.94
CA ASN A 641 -0.20 -18.51 15.82
C ASN A 641 0.31 -18.47 14.37
N GLY A 642 -0.58 -18.46 13.36
CA GLY A 642 -0.21 -18.43 11.95
C GLY A 642 0.09 -19.79 11.32
N GLU A 643 -0.16 -20.90 12.01
CA GLU A 643 -0.10 -22.24 11.42
C GLU A 643 -1.29 -22.47 10.47
N LEU A 644 -1.02 -22.96 9.26
CA LEU A 644 -2.02 -23.36 8.27
C LEU A 644 -2.06 -24.89 8.17
N SER A 645 -3.24 -25.48 8.33
CA SER A 645 -3.45 -26.93 8.31
C SER A 645 -4.70 -27.31 7.50
N LEU A 646 -4.72 -28.55 7.02
CA LEU A 646 -5.85 -29.18 6.34
C LEU A 646 -6.57 -30.09 7.34
N LEU A 647 -7.86 -29.85 7.57
CA LEU A 647 -8.72 -30.72 8.38
C LEU A 647 -9.64 -31.54 7.49
N ASP A 648 -9.58 -32.85 7.69
CA ASP A 648 -10.57 -33.80 7.21
C ASP A 648 -11.79 -33.80 8.14
N LEU A 649 -12.97 -33.49 7.58
CA LEU A 649 -14.22 -33.41 8.32
C LEU A 649 -14.89 -34.77 8.51
N ASP A 650 -14.44 -35.83 7.81
CA ASP A 650 -14.94 -37.20 8.00
C ASP A 650 -14.30 -37.81 9.25
N ASP A 651 -12.97 -37.72 9.35
CA ASP A 651 -12.18 -38.38 10.40
C ASP A 651 -11.69 -37.42 11.51
N GLY A 652 -11.85 -36.11 11.34
CA GLY A 652 -11.34 -35.09 12.27
C GLY A 652 -9.81 -34.97 12.29
N ARG A 653 -9.12 -35.50 11.27
CA ARG A 653 -7.64 -35.51 11.18
C ARG A 653 -7.13 -34.20 10.61
N GLU A 654 -6.23 -33.56 11.36
CA GLU A 654 -5.56 -32.32 10.96
C GLU A 654 -4.13 -32.62 10.46
N ARG A 655 -3.81 -32.17 9.25
CA ARG A 655 -2.47 -32.24 8.63
C ARG A 655 -1.91 -30.84 8.49
N GLU A 656 -0.76 -30.57 9.12
CA GLU A 656 -0.06 -29.30 8.99
C GLU A 656 0.48 -29.10 7.57
N LEU A 657 0.36 -27.88 7.05
CA LEU A 657 0.81 -27.51 5.70
C LEU A 657 2.00 -26.55 5.75
N THR A 658 1.84 -25.41 6.42
CA THR A 658 2.87 -24.36 6.50
C THR A 658 2.64 -23.49 7.74
N ASN A 659 3.59 -22.63 8.08
CA ASN A 659 3.53 -21.76 9.24
C ASN A 659 3.68 -20.27 8.87
N SER A 660 3.47 -19.40 9.86
CA SER A 660 3.61 -17.94 9.72
C SER A 660 2.78 -17.33 8.57
N VAL A 661 1.59 -17.89 8.36
CA VAL A 661 0.57 -17.42 7.42
C VAL A 661 -0.28 -16.36 8.10
N GLU A 662 -0.43 -15.21 7.44
CA GLU A 662 -1.33 -14.13 7.87
C GLU A 662 -2.70 -14.23 7.19
N LEU A 663 -2.77 -14.59 5.90
CA LEU A 663 -4.00 -14.70 5.12
C LEU A 663 -3.97 -15.93 4.20
N PHE A 664 -5.15 -16.43 3.83
CA PHE A 664 -5.27 -17.43 2.77
C PHE A 664 -6.60 -17.30 2.00
N TRP A 665 -6.61 -17.77 0.76
CA TRP A 665 -7.76 -17.75 -0.15
C TRP A 665 -7.92 -19.10 -0.84
N VAL A 666 -9.11 -19.69 -0.75
CA VAL A 666 -9.47 -20.91 -1.48
C VAL A 666 -10.02 -20.51 -2.85
N THR A 667 -9.51 -21.11 -3.92
CA THR A 667 -9.87 -20.77 -5.31
C THR A 667 -10.55 -21.91 -6.07
N CYS A 668 -10.39 -23.16 -5.62
CA CYS A 668 -11.03 -24.31 -6.26
C CYS A 668 -12.58 -24.24 -6.15
N GLY A 669 -13.27 -24.80 -7.15
CA GLY A 669 -14.72 -25.10 -7.12
C GLY A 669 -15.72 -23.95 -7.19
N GLN A 670 -15.31 -22.73 -7.57
CA GLN A 670 -16.16 -21.54 -7.39
C GLN A 670 -17.10 -21.16 -8.55
N SER A 671 -17.10 -21.89 -9.68
CA SER A 671 -17.87 -21.50 -10.86
C SER A 671 -18.36 -22.67 -11.70
N GLU A 672 -19.58 -22.54 -12.22
CA GLU A 672 -20.16 -23.38 -13.29
C GLU A 672 -19.66 -22.98 -14.69
N GLU A 673 -19.09 -21.78 -14.83
CA GLU A 673 -18.55 -21.28 -16.09
C GLU A 673 -17.10 -21.75 -16.29
N LYS A 674 -16.87 -22.51 -17.38
CA LYS A 674 -15.60 -23.12 -17.85
C LYS A 674 -14.44 -22.13 -18.15
N THR A 675 -14.47 -20.92 -17.61
CA THR A 675 -13.63 -19.78 -18.04
C THR A 675 -12.74 -19.21 -16.94
N ASN A 676 -12.60 -19.88 -15.79
CA ASN A 676 -11.78 -19.36 -14.70
C ASN A 676 -10.32 -19.82 -14.77
N LEU A 677 -9.41 -18.84 -14.81
CA LEU A 677 -7.96 -18.99 -14.94
C LEU A 677 -7.27 -19.75 -13.78
N ILE A 678 -8.00 -19.98 -12.66
CA ILE A 678 -7.46 -20.43 -11.38
C ILE A 678 -8.07 -21.80 -10.96
N GLU A 679 -8.71 -22.53 -11.88
CA GLU A 679 -9.23 -23.88 -11.56
C GLU A 679 -8.12 -24.87 -11.17
N ASP A 680 -6.90 -24.67 -11.67
CA ASP A 680 -5.73 -25.50 -11.37
C ASP A 680 -4.96 -25.08 -10.10
N VAL A 681 -5.43 -24.07 -9.36
CA VAL A 681 -4.85 -23.66 -8.07
C VAL A 681 -5.84 -23.98 -6.96
N SER A 682 -5.37 -24.71 -5.95
CA SER A 682 -6.20 -25.14 -4.82
C SER A 682 -6.46 -23.96 -3.87
N TRP A 683 -5.40 -23.27 -3.46
CA TRP A 683 -5.48 -22.06 -2.61
C TRP A 683 -4.19 -21.23 -2.70
N LEU A 684 -4.25 -19.99 -2.23
CA LEU A 684 -3.11 -19.10 -2.03
C LEU A 684 -2.99 -18.74 -0.55
N ASP A 685 -1.77 -18.58 -0.05
CA ASP A 685 -1.52 -18.04 1.27
C ASP A 685 -0.52 -16.88 1.24
N TYR A 686 -0.66 -15.96 2.18
CA TYR A 686 0.20 -14.81 2.34
C TYR A 686 0.69 -14.74 3.78
N GLY A 687 2.00 -14.58 3.95
CA GLY A 687 2.64 -14.53 5.25
C GLY A 687 4.02 -13.89 5.18
N TYR A 688 4.91 -14.28 6.09
CA TYR A 688 6.26 -13.73 6.11
C TYR A 688 7.09 -14.04 4.86
N ARG A 689 6.80 -15.17 4.18
CA ARG A 689 7.44 -15.60 2.93
C ARG A 689 6.86 -14.91 1.69
N GLY A 690 6.05 -13.86 1.87
CA GLY A 690 5.26 -13.29 0.79
C GLY A 690 4.07 -14.19 0.42
N MET A 691 3.66 -14.15 -0.84
CA MET A 691 2.56 -14.97 -1.37
C MET A 691 3.05 -16.34 -1.82
N GLN A 692 2.30 -17.38 -1.47
CA GLN A 692 2.54 -18.76 -1.85
C GLN A 692 1.30 -19.32 -2.56
N VAL A 693 1.52 -20.17 -3.56
CA VAL A 693 0.46 -20.74 -4.41
C VAL A 693 0.51 -22.26 -4.31
N TRP A 694 -0.64 -22.89 -4.03
CA TRP A 694 -0.75 -24.34 -3.87
C TRP A 694 -1.48 -24.99 -5.04
N TYR A 695 -0.88 -26.05 -5.58
CA TYR A 695 -1.42 -26.79 -6.73
C TYR A 695 -1.95 -28.17 -6.30
N PRO A 696 -3.02 -28.67 -6.95
CA PRO A 696 -3.43 -30.06 -6.80
C PRO A 696 -2.38 -30.96 -7.46
N SER A 697 -1.85 -31.94 -6.72
CA SER A 697 -0.92 -32.93 -7.27
C SER A 697 -1.64 -34.25 -7.55
N PRO A 698 -1.52 -34.84 -8.77
CA PRO A 698 -2.13 -36.13 -9.10
C PRO A 698 -1.38 -37.34 -8.49
N GLY A 699 -0.85 -37.23 -7.27
CA GLY A 699 -0.05 -38.25 -6.59
C GLY A 699 -0.60 -38.70 -5.22
N VAL A 700 0.16 -39.55 -4.52
CA VAL A 700 -0.18 -40.09 -3.18
C VAL A 700 -0.35 -39.00 -2.11
N ASP A 701 0.40 -37.91 -2.25
CA ASP A 701 0.10 -36.64 -1.60
C ASP A 701 -0.71 -35.77 -2.56
N SER A 702 -1.97 -35.49 -2.22
CA SER A 702 -2.87 -34.68 -3.06
C SER A 702 -2.50 -33.19 -3.10
N PHE A 703 -1.66 -32.74 -2.17
CA PHE A 703 -1.23 -31.35 -2.03
C PHE A 703 0.27 -31.30 -1.70
N LYS A 704 1.08 -30.71 -2.58
CA LYS A 704 2.51 -30.46 -2.33
C LYS A 704 2.77 -28.96 -2.27
N GLN A 705 3.48 -28.53 -1.23
CA GLN A 705 4.10 -27.20 -1.17
C GLN A 705 5.28 -27.18 -2.13
N GLU A 706 5.32 -26.22 -3.03
CA GLU A 706 6.57 -25.89 -3.72
C GLU A 706 7.01 -24.52 -3.20
N ASP A 707 8.17 -24.50 -2.52
CA ASP A 707 8.73 -23.28 -1.97
C ASP A 707 9.06 -22.30 -3.10
N PHE A 708 8.34 -21.17 -3.17
CA PHE A 708 8.65 -20.09 -4.11
C PHE A 708 10.07 -19.54 -3.95
N LEU A 709 10.75 -19.80 -2.83
CA LEU A 709 12.15 -19.47 -2.62
C LEU A 709 13.10 -20.11 -3.65
N GLN A 710 12.69 -21.19 -4.33
CA GLN A 710 13.44 -21.75 -5.46
C GLN A 710 12.98 -21.22 -6.83
N LEU A 711 11.89 -20.46 -6.89
CA LEU A 711 11.21 -20.08 -8.13
C LEU A 711 11.23 -18.59 -8.46
N ASP A 712 11.15 -17.65 -7.51
CA ASP A 712 11.40 -16.23 -7.77
C ASP A 712 11.53 -15.43 -6.46
N PRO A 713 12.65 -14.74 -6.20
CA PRO A 713 12.74 -13.71 -5.17
C PRO A 713 11.79 -12.52 -5.42
N ASP A 714 11.42 -12.27 -6.69
CA ASP A 714 10.67 -11.07 -7.09
C ASP A 714 9.13 -11.25 -7.05
N LEU A 715 8.64 -12.42 -6.61
CA LEU A 715 7.27 -12.57 -6.09
C LEU A 715 7.14 -12.21 -4.61
N GLU A 716 8.21 -11.68 -4.00
CA GLU A 716 8.04 -10.80 -2.85
C GLU A 716 7.08 -9.70 -3.27
N PHE A 717 5.80 -9.86 -2.90
CA PHE A 717 4.85 -8.76 -2.88
C PHE A 717 5.58 -7.57 -2.32
N ASP A 718 5.52 -6.45 -3.05
CA ASP A 718 6.09 -5.20 -2.57
C ASP A 718 5.72 -5.09 -1.09
N ARG A 719 6.72 -4.93 -0.22
CA ARG A 719 6.51 -4.90 1.22
C ARG A 719 5.62 -3.70 1.61
N GLU A 720 5.29 -2.80 0.68
CA GLU A 720 4.28 -1.75 0.79
C GLU A 720 2.87 -2.11 0.30
N VAL A 721 2.70 -3.19 -0.46
CA VAL A 721 1.43 -3.61 -1.06
C VAL A 721 0.85 -4.78 -0.27
N TYR A 722 -0.14 -4.48 0.57
CA TYR A 722 -0.83 -5.49 1.34
C TYR A 722 -1.93 -6.16 0.51
N PRO A 723 -1.99 -7.50 0.38
CA PRO A 723 -3.01 -8.17 -0.41
C PRO A 723 -4.41 -8.08 0.24
N LEU A 724 -5.39 -7.56 -0.51
CA LEU A 724 -6.79 -7.47 -0.09
C LEU A 724 -7.63 -8.66 -0.54
N GLY A 725 -7.34 -9.21 -1.71
CA GLY A 725 -8.12 -10.30 -2.26
C GLY A 725 -7.73 -10.65 -3.68
N LEU A 726 -8.46 -11.60 -4.25
CA LEU A 726 -8.20 -12.13 -5.58
C LEU A 726 -9.35 -11.75 -6.51
N LEU A 727 -9.03 -11.47 -7.77
CA LEU A 727 -9.99 -11.41 -8.87
C LEU A 727 -9.78 -12.66 -9.73
N PRO A 728 -10.51 -13.76 -9.48
CA PRO A 728 -10.23 -15.05 -10.11
C PRO A 728 -10.34 -15.01 -11.63
N ASN A 729 -11.32 -14.26 -12.14
CA ASN A 729 -11.60 -14.12 -13.57
C ASN A 729 -10.48 -13.38 -14.33
N ALA A 730 -9.59 -12.67 -13.62
CA ALA A 730 -8.48 -11.91 -14.19
C ALA A 730 -7.11 -12.47 -13.80
N GLY A 731 -7.01 -13.41 -12.85
CA GLY A 731 -5.72 -13.91 -12.37
C GLY A 731 -4.89 -12.85 -11.62
N VAL A 732 -5.58 -11.89 -10.97
CA VAL A 732 -4.96 -10.72 -10.34
C VAL A 732 -5.15 -10.76 -8.83
N VAL A 733 -4.07 -10.55 -8.08
CA VAL A 733 -4.14 -10.16 -6.66
C VAL A 733 -4.33 -8.67 -6.59
N VAL A 734 -5.42 -8.25 -5.96
CA VAL A 734 -5.66 -6.85 -5.63
C VAL A 734 -5.04 -6.60 -4.28
N GLY A 735 -4.03 -5.75 -4.24
CA GLY A 735 -3.43 -5.23 -3.03
C GLY A 735 -3.79 -3.76 -2.80
N VAL A 736 -3.35 -3.22 -1.67
CA VAL A 736 -3.44 -1.80 -1.33
C VAL A 736 -2.12 -1.32 -0.75
N SER A 737 -1.68 -0.16 -1.20
CA SER A 737 -0.54 0.56 -0.66
C SER A 737 -0.94 1.93 -0.15
N GLN A 738 -0.10 2.50 0.72
CA GLN A 738 -0.31 3.83 1.25
C GLN A 738 0.40 4.87 0.38
N ARG A 739 -0.35 5.84 -0.17
CA ARG A 739 0.18 7.03 -0.82
C ARG A 739 -0.02 8.26 0.08
N MET A 740 0.88 9.24 -0.01
CA MET A 740 0.70 10.56 0.58
C MET A 740 0.49 11.63 -0.50
N SER A 741 -0.54 12.45 -0.34
CA SER A 741 -0.78 13.63 -1.19
C SER A 741 -0.61 14.91 -0.36
N PHE A 742 0.12 15.88 -0.92
CA PHE A 742 0.43 17.14 -0.25
C PHE A 742 -0.41 18.26 -0.88
N SER A 743 -1.07 19.06 -0.05
CA SER A 743 -1.81 20.25 -0.48
C SER A 743 -1.17 21.50 0.10
N ALA A 744 -1.12 22.59 -0.66
CA ALA A 744 -0.57 23.86 -0.19
C ALA A 744 -1.39 24.49 0.96
N CYS A 745 -2.63 24.04 1.17
CA CYS A 745 -3.56 24.61 2.15
C CYS A 745 -3.65 23.82 3.46
N THR A 746 -2.92 22.71 3.61
CA THR A 746 -2.95 21.85 4.81
C THR A 746 -1.56 21.66 5.41
N GLU A 747 -1.45 21.66 6.74
CA GLU A 747 -0.17 21.44 7.45
C GLU A 747 0.38 20.02 7.22
N PHE A 748 -0.52 19.03 7.15
CA PHE A 748 -0.18 17.62 7.00
C PHE A 748 -0.66 17.04 5.66
N PRO A 749 -0.01 15.98 5.14
CA PRO A 749 -0.43 15.29 3.94
C PRO A 749 -1.72 14.50 4.20
N CYS A 750 -2.48 14.28 3.14
CA CYS A 750 -3.55 13.29 3.14
C CYS A 750 -2.94 11.90 2.93
N PHE A 751 -3.38 10.95 3.75
CA PHE A 751 -3.09 9.53 3.56
C PHE A 751 -4.17 8.96 2.62
N GLU A 752 -3.76 8.46 1.46
CA GLU A 752 -4.65 7.88 0.46
C GLU A 752 -4.31 6.40 0.23
N PRO A 753 -5.24 5.47 0.54
CA PRO A 753 -5.08 4.07 0.16
C PRO A 753 -5.22 3.93 -1.35
N THR A 754 -4.19 3.43 -2.01
CA THR A 754 -4.17 3.22 -3.46
C THR A 754 -4.21 1.73 -3.78
N PRO A 755 -5.22 1.24 -4.53
CA PRO A 755 -5.29 -0.15 -4.91
C PRO A 755 -4.24 -0.47 -5.97
N GLN A 756 -3.64 -1.64 -5.88
CA GLN A 756 -2.60 -2.13 -6.78
C GLN A 756 -3.02 -3.48 -7.34
N ALA A 757 -2.79 -3.69 -8.63
CA ALA A 757 -3.06 -4.96 -9.30
C ALA A 757 -1.73 -5.69 -9.53
N GLN A 758 -1.55 -6.86 -8.94
CA GLN A 758 -0.41 -7.73 -9.22
C GLN A 758 -0.91 -9.00 -9.90
N THR A 759 -0.42 -9.28 -11.10
CA THR A 759 -0.84 -10.45 -11.88
C THR A 759 -0.11 -11.70 -11.38
N ILE A 760 -0.79 -12.84 -11.29
CA ILE A 760 -0.18 -14.14 -10.91
C ILE A 760 0.09 -15.01 -12.15
N LEU A 761 -0.47 -14.62 -13.31
CA LEU A 761 -0.43 -15.41 -14.54
C LEU A 761 0.99 -15.80 -14.94
N HIS A 762 1.95 -14.88 -14.87
CA HIS A 762 3.34 -15.17 -15.22
C HIS A 762 3.95 -16.28 -14.35
N CYS A 763 3.60 -16.35 -13.07
CA CYS A 763 4.03 -17.41 -12.15
C CYS A 763 3.44 -18.76 -12.56
N LEU A 764 2.14 -18.79 -12.86
CA LEU A 764 1.43 -19.99 -13.29
C LEU A 764 2.01 -20.53 -14.59
N LEU A 765 2.25 -19.65 -15.58
CA LEU A 765 2.87 -20.01 -16.85
C LEU A 765 4.28 -20.56 -16.65
N ARG A 766 5.11 -19.89 -15.83
CA ARG A 766 6.46 -20.37 -15.50
C ARG A 766 6.43 -21.75 -14.86
N HIS A 767 5.52 -21.98 -13.91
CA HIS A 767 5.34 -23.27 -13.24
C HIS A 767 4.97 -24.39 -14.22
N LEU A 768 4.00 -24.15 -15.10
CA LEU A 768 3.58 -25.12 -16.12
C LEU A 768 4.73 -25.42 -17.10
N LEU A 769 5.49 -24.40 -17.53
CA LEU A 769 6.64 -24.57 -18.42
C LEU A 769 7.77 -25.38 -17.77
N GLN A 770 8.03 -25.19 -16.48
CA GLN A 770 9.05 -25.97 -15.74
C GLN A 770 8.67 -27.45 -15.60
N ARG A 771 7.37 -27.75 -15.50
CA ARG A 771 6.83 -29.12 -15.46
C ARG A 771 6.65 -29.75 -16.84
N ASN A 772 7.15 -29.11 -17.90
CA ASN A 772 6.98 -29.54 -19.30
C ASN A 772 5.53 -29.64 -19.76
N LYS A 773 4.64 -28.85 -19.18
CA LYS A 773 3.21 -28.81 -19.52
C LYS A 773 2.88 -27.64 -20.46
N SER A 774 3.56 -27.58 -21.61
CA SER A 774 3.46 -26.45 -22.54
C SER A 774 2.06 -26.25 -23.14
N GLU A 775 1.30 -27.33 -23.36
CA GLU A 775 -0.08 -27.23 -23.88
C GLU A 775 -1.05 -26.61 -22.87
N GLU A 776 -0.93 -26.96 -21.58
CA GLU A 776 -1.72 -26.35 -20.51
C GLU A 776 -1.35 -24.86 -20.36
N ALA A 777 -0.05 -24.53 -20.42
CA ALA A 777 0.42 -23.15 -20.39
C ALA A 777 -0.12 -22.31 -21.56
N LEU A 778 -0.12 -22.87 -22.78
CA LEU A 778 -0.66 -22.18 -23.95
C LEU A 778 -2.17 -21.95 -23.83
N ARG A 779 -2.94 -22.95 -23.38
CA ARG A 779 -4.37 -22.79 -23.13
C ARG A 779 -4.64 -21.69 -22.10
N LEU A 780 -3.90 -21.68 -20.99
CA LEU A 780 -4.04 -20.66 -19.94
C LEU A 780 -3.72 -19.26 -20.48
N ALA A 781 -2.66 -19.11 -21.27
CA ALA A 781 -2.30 -17.85 -21.89
C ALA A 781 -3.35 -17.39 -22.92
N GLN A 782 -3.95 -18.29 -23.70
CA GLN A 782 -5.02 -17.98 -24.65
C GLN A 782 -6.29 -17.47 -23.96
N ILE A 783 -6.71 -18.09 -22.85
CA ILE A 783 -7.86 -17.61 -22.05
C ILE A 783 -7.57 -16.21 -21.46
N SER A 784 -6.30 -15.90 -21.22
CA SER A 784 -5.86 -14.63 -20.64
C SER A 784 -5.60 -13.53 -21.67
N ALA A 785 -5.57 -13.84 -22.96
CA ALA A 785 -5.13 -12.89 -24.00
C ALA A 785 -6.07 -11.67 -24.12
N GLU A 786 -7.36 -11.83 -23.83
CA GLU A 786 -8.35 -10.75 -23.85
C GLU A 786 -8.36 -9.92 -22.55
N LYS A 787 -7.54 -10.29 -21.55
CA LYS A 787 -7.53 -9.64 -20.23
C LYS A 787 -6.58 -8.44 -20.21
N PRO A 788 -6.86 -7.43 -19.37
CA PRO A 788 -5.94 -6.33 -19.18
C PRO A 788 -4.60 -6.79 -18.62
N HIS A 789 -3.56 -6.02 -18.95
CA HIS A 789 -2.17 -6.27 -18.54
C HIS A 789 -1.55 -7.59 -19.04
N PHE A 790 -2.19 -8.32 -19.98
CA PHE A 790 -1.63 -9.55 -20.53
C PHE A 790 -0.23 -9.37 -21.12
N SER A 791 -0.01 -8.31 -21.91
CA SER A 791 1.31 -7.95 -22.42
C SER A 791 2.36 -7.77 -21.31
N HIS A 792 1.96 -7.17 -20.19
CA HIS A 792 2.85 -6.97 -19.05
C HIS A 792 3.14 -8.29 -18.32
N CYS A 793 2.17 -9.21 -18.23
CA CYS A 793 2.40 -10.56 -17.71
C CYS A 793 3.44 -11.33 -18.53
N LEU A 794 3.36 -11.27 -19.86
CA LEU A 794 4.31 -11.93 -20.74
C LEU A 794 5.70 -11.28 -20.64
N GLU A 795 5.75 -9.95 -20.49
CA GLU A 795 6.97 -9.21 -20.21
C GLU A 795 7.64 -9.65 -18.91
N TRP A 796 6.89 -9.72 -17.82
CA TRP A 796 7.39 -10.20 -16.53
C TRP A 796 7.82 -11.66 -16.60
N LEU A 797 7.05 -12.54 -17.25
CA LEU A 797 7.40 -13.94 -17.44
C LEU A 797 8.77 -14.07 -18.12
N LEU A 798 8.98 -13.35 -19.23
CA LEU A 798 10.24 -13.40 -19.97
C LEU A 798 11.38 -12.78 -19.16
N PHE A 799 11.13 -11.64 -18.50
CA PHE A 799 12.11 -10.97 -17.64
C PHE A 799 12.60 -11.87 -16.51
N THR A 800 11.70 -12.48 -15.73
CA THR A 800 12.07 -13.29 -14.56
C THR A 800 12.76 -14.59 -14.94
N VAL A 801 12.32 -15.24 -16.03
CA VAL A 801 12.99 -16.43 -16.57
C VAL A 801 14.41 -16.08 -17.04
N PHE A 802 14.57 -14.93 -17.72
CA PHE A 802 15.86 -14.47 -18.22
C PHE A 802 16.81 -14.07 -17.09
N ASP A 803 16.35 -13.32 -16.09
CA ASP A 803 17.17 -12.90 -14.94
C ASP A 803 17.62 -14.09 -14.08
N ALA A 804 16.74 -15.08 -13.88
CA ALA A 804 17.10 -16.32 -13.21
C ALA A 804 18.17 -17.12 -13.97
N GLU A 805 18.16 -17.07 -15.31
CA GLU A 805 19.18 -17.72 -16.13
C GLU A 805 20.53 -16.99 -16.06
N ILE A 806 20.54 -15.66 -16.09
CA ILE A 806 21.74 -14.84 -15.88
C ILE A 806 22.37 -15.15 -14.51
N SER A 807 21.55 -15.18 -13.46
CA SER A 807 21.99 -15.50 -12.09
C SER A 807 22.61 -16.90 -11.98
N ARG A 808 22.04 -17.92 -12.64
CA ARG A 808 22.59 -19.29 -12.67
C ARG A 808 23.91 -19.39 -13.45
N GLN A 809 24.05 -18.68 -14.57
CA GLN A 809 25.28 -18.69 -15.35
C GLN A 809 26.48 -18.08 -14.60
N ASN A 810 26.25 -17.09 -13.74
CA ASN A 810 27.30 -16.49 -12.91
C ASN A 810 27.83 -17.47 -11.84
N VAL A 811 27.01 -18.39 -11.35
CA VAL A 811 27.40 -19.43 -10.37
C VAL A 811 28.14 -20.59 -11.06
N ASN A 812 27.72 -20.98 -12.27
CA ASN A 812 28.24 -22.14 -12.99
C ASN A 812 29.58 -21.91 -13.73
N LYS A 813 30.11 -20.68 -13.82
CA LYS A 813 31.46 -20.42 -14.38
C LYS A 813 32.59 -21.11 -13.60
N ASN A 814 32.32 -21.63 -12.40
CA ASN A 814 33.29 -22.35 -11.57
C ASN A 814 33.23 -23.88 -11.66
N GLN A 815 32.32 -24.47 -12.44
CA GLN A 815 32.28 -25.91 -12.66
C GLN A 815 32.07 -26.25 -14.14
N VAL A 816 33.12 -26.76 -14.78
CA VAL A 816 33.02 -27.36 -16.12
C VAL A 816 32.13 -28.58 -16.02
N SER A 817 30.92 -28.53 -16.58
CA SER A 817 30.07 -29.71 -16.69
C SER A 817 29.31 -29.75 -18.01
N VAL A 818 29.16 -30.99 -18.47
CA VAL A 818 28.73 -31.47 -19.79
C VAL A 818 27.28 -31.06 -20.08
N GLN A 819 27.06 -30.36 -21.20
CA GLN A 819 25.74 -29.99 -21.69
C GLN A 819 24.97 -31.25 -22.16
N LYS A 820 23.91 -31.62 -21.44
CA LYS A 820 22.80 -32.42 -22.00
C LYS A 820 21.77 -31.46 -22.61
N GLN A 821 21.40 -31.72 -23.86
CA GLN A 821 20.41 -31.00 -24.66
C GLN A 821 18.99 -31.11 -24.07
N ASN A 822 18.71 -30.37 -23.01
CA ASN A 822 17.34 -30.03 -22.64
C ASN A 822 17.08 -28.59 -23.09
N VAL A 823 16.02 -28.38 -23.88
CA VAL A 823 15.53 -27.05 -24.29
C VAL A 823 15.45 -26.16 -23.05
N SER A 824 16.10 -25.00 -23.10
CA SER A 824 16.20 -24.10 -21.93
C SER A 824 14.81 -23.57 -21.56
N LEU A 825 14.61 -23.18 -20.29
CA LEU A 825 13.33 -22.60 -19.87
C LEU A 825 13.03 -21.31 -20.64
N LEU A 826 14.06 -20.55 -21.00
CA LEU A 826 13.97 -19.34 -21.81
C LEU A 826 13.49 -19.62 -23.24
N GLU A 827 13.99 -20.68 -23.89
CA GLU A 827 13.50 -21.13 -25.20
C GLU A 827 12.02 -21.49 -25.16
N LYS A 828 11.61 -22.31 -24.17
CA LYS A 828 10.18 -22.67 -23.98
C LYS A 828 9.29 -21.46 -23.73
N THR A 829 9.81 -20.47 -23.01
CA THR A 829 9.11 -19.22 -22.73
C THR A 829 8.95 -18.39 -24.00
N CYS A 830 10.01 -18.26 -24.80
CA CYS A 830 9.93 -17.57 -26.08
C CYS A 830 8.96 -18.27 -27.04
N ASP A 831 9.01 -19.61 -27.12
CA ASP A 831 8.09 -20.40 -27.95
C ASP A 831 6.62 -20.24 -27.52
N LEU A 832 6.35 -20.12 -26.21
CA LEU A 832 5.01 -19.81 -25.71
C LEU A 832 4.55 -18.41 -26.16
N ILE A 833 5.37 -17.39 -25.92
CA ILE A 833 5.02 -15.98 -26.20
C ILE A 833 4.87 -15.73 -27.71
N ARG A 834 5.61 -16.44 -28.57
CA ARG A 834 5.49 -16.34 -30.05
C ARG A 834 4.09 -16.61 -30.59
N ASN A 835 3.23 -17.28 -29.83
CA ASN A 835 1.83 -17.53 -30.22
C ASN A 835 0.94 -16.28 -30.14
N PHE A 836 1.46 -15.15 -29.62
CA PHE A 836 0.71 -13.94 -29.36
C PHE A 836 1.25 -12.73 -30.14
N PRO A 837 0.41 -11.77 -30.58
CA PRO A 837 0.84 -10.60 -31.34
C PRO A 837 1.80 -9.69 -30.55
N GLU A 838 1.74 -9.70 -29.22
CA GLU A 838 2.57 -8.90 -28.32
C GLU A 838 4.04 -9.32 -28.29
N TYR A 839 4.41 -10.48 -28.87
CA TYR A 839 5.76 -11.06 -28.81
C TYR A 839 6.88 -10.05 -29.11
N LEU A 840 6.73 -9.29 -30.19
CA LEU A 840 7.74 -8.33 -30.66
C LEU A 840 7.92 -7.17 -29.66
N ASP A 841 6.84 -6.72 -29.03
CA ASP A 841 6.91 -5.63 -28.05
C ASP A 841 7.48 -6.09 -26.71
N VAL A 842 7.08 -7.29 -26.28
CA VAL A 842 7.55 -7.95 -25.06
C VAL A 842 9.07 -8.16 -25.09
N VAL A 843 9.60 -8.76 -26.16
CA VAL A 843 11.04 -9.07 -26.27
C VAL A 843 11.88 -7.80 -26.22
N VAL A 844 11.50 -6.74 -26.95
CA VAL A 844 12.27 -5.50 -26.95
C VAL A 844 12.14 -4.73 -25.63
N SER A 845 10.98 -4.78 -24.97
CA SER A 845 10.79 -4.14 -23.67
C SER A 845 11.67 -4.79 -22.59
N VAL A 846 11.71 -6.13 -22.54
CA VAL A 846 12.60 -6.87 -21.62
C VAL A 846 14.08 -6.55 -21.91
N ALA A 847 14.50 -6.55 -23.18
CA ALA A 847 15.86 -6.17 -23.54
C ALA A 847 16.20 -4.75 -23.02
N ARG A 848 15.32 -3.77 -23.23
CA ARG A 848 15.57 -2.38 -22.83
C ARG A 848 15.55 -2.14 -21.32
N LYS A 849 14.95 -3.04 -20.53
CA LYS A 849 14.91 -3.00 -19.06
C LYS A 849 16.05 -3.80 -18.40
N THR A 850 16.82 -4.56 -19.17
CA THR A 850 17.90 -5.45 -18.67
C THR A 850 19.29 -4.94 -19.07
N ASP A 851 20.34 -5.42 -18.40
CA ASP A 851 21.72 -5.07 -18.76
C ASP A 851 22.08 -5.65 -20.13
N GLY A 852 22.44 -4.79 -21.08
CA GLY A 852 22.76 -5.21 -22.43
C GLY A 852 24.01 -6.06 -22.61
N ARG A 853 24.75 -6.39 -21.55
CA ARG A 853 25.79 -7.43 -21.60
C ARG A 853 25.22 -8.82 -21.89
N HIS A 854 23.97 -9.07 -21.48
CA HIS A 854 23.32 -10.37 -21.60
C HIS A 854 22.36 -10.46 -22.79
N TRP A 855 22.20 -9.39 -23.59
CA TRP A 855 21.26 -9.40 -24.71
C TRP A 855 21.55 -10.50 -25.74
N ALA A 856 22.81 -10.90 -25.94
CA ALA A 856 23.12 -11.99 -26.85
C ALA A 856 22.41 -13.31 -26.45
N ASP A 857 22.31 -13.59 -25.15
CA ASP A 857 21.65 -14.80 -24.63
C ASP A 857 20.14 -14.76 -24.87
N LEU A 858 19.50 -13.59 -24.66
CA LEU A 858 18.09 -13.36 -24.95
C LEU A 858 17.77 -13.55 -26.45
N PHE A 859 18.55 -12.93 -27.33
CA PHE A 859 18.30 -12.97 -28.77
C PHE A 859 18.72 -14.29 -29.44
N ASN A 860 19.53 -15.12 -28.77
CA ASN A 860 19.74 -16.51 -29.19
C ASN A 860 18.46 -17.34 -29.03
N ALA A 861 17.68 -17.12 -27.96
CA ALA A 861 16.41 -17.81 -27.73
C ALA A 861 15.22 -17.16 -28.46
N ALA A 862 15.17 -15.81 -28.52
CA ALA A 862 14.06 -15.07 -29.11
C ALA A 862 14.13 -14.96 -30.65
N GLY A 863 15.30 -15.14 -31.26
CA GLY A 863 15.54 -14.90 -32.70
C GLY A 863 16.29 -13.60 -32.96
N ARG A 864 16.80 -13.41 -34.17
CA ARG A 864 17.72 -12.31 -34.50
C ARG A 864 17.04 -10.94 -34.42
N SER A 865 17.73 -9.95 -33.85
CA SER A 865 17.19 -8.59 -33.67
C SER A 865 16.79 -7.91 -34.98
N THR A 866 17.52 -8.13 -36.07
CA THR A 866 17.14 -7.60 -37.40
C THR A 866 15.91 -8.25 -37.99
N GLU A 867 15.73 -9.56 -37.84
CA GLU A 867 14.55 -10.27 -38.32
C GLU A 867 13.29 -9.76 -37.59
N LEU A 868 13.36 -9.62 -36.26
CA LEU A 868 12.27 -9.06 -35.45
C LEU A 868 11.97 -7.59 -35.79
N PHE A 869 13.00 -6.81 -36.13
CA PHE A 869 12.83 -5.44 -36.63
C PHE A 869 12.12 -5.40 -37.99
N GLU A 870 12.51 -6.25 -38.94
CA GLU A 870 11.86 -6.31 -40.26
C GLU A 870 10.40 -6.74 -40.13
N ASP A 871 10.08 -7.68 -39.24
CA ASP A 871 8.70 -8.07 -38.95
C ASP A 871 7.87 -6.88 -38.40
N CYS A 872 8.43 -6.11 -37.46
CA CYS A 872 7.80 -4.88 -36.96
C CYS A 872 7.59 -3.85 -38.08
N PHE A 873 8.60 -3.69 -38.94
CA PHE A 873 8.60 -2.74 -40.03
C PHE A 873 7.53 -3.09 -41.07
N GLN A 874 7.41 -4.37 -41.46
CA GLN A 874 6.40 -4.86 -42.38
C GLN A 874 4.97 -4.71 -41.82
N ARG A 875 4.79 -4.93 -40.50
CA ARG A 875 3.51 -4.74 -39.80
C ARG A 875 3.14 -3.27 -39.54
N ARG A 876 4.01 -2.32 -39.92
CA ARG A 876 3.88 -0.88 -39.64
C ARG A 876 3.88 -0.53 -38.15
N TRP A 877 4.47 -1.37 -37.31
CA TRP A 877 4.63 -1.13 -35.87
C TRP A 877 5.87 -0.29 -35.59
N TYR A 878 5.89 0.93 -36.12
CA TYR A 878 7.08 1.77 -36.16
C TYR A 878 7.64 2.15 -34.79
N ARG A 879 6.77 2.29 -33.76
CA ARG A 879 7.21 2.58 -32.38
C ARG A 879 8.01 1.43 -31.78
N THR A 880 7.52 0.20 -31.90
CA THR A 880 8.23 -1.01 -31.45
C THR A 880 9.49 -1.26 -32.29
N ALA A 881 9.43 -1.03 -33.61
CA ALA A 881 10.61 -1.10 -34.48
C ALA A 881 11.71 -0.11 -34.05
N ALA A 882 11.35 1.11 -33.64
CA ALA A 882 12.31 2.09 -33.14
C ALA A 882 13.02 1.62 -31.87
N CYS A 883 12.33 0.89 -30.98
CA CYS A 883 12.93 0.33 -29.77
C CYS A 883 14.04 -0.69 -30.08
N TYR A 884 13.96 -1.42 -31.20
CA TYR A 884 14.97 -2.40 -31.62
C TYR A 884 16.26 -1.75 -32.15
N ILE A 885 16.25 -0.48 -32.55
CA ILE A 885 17.42 0.21 -33.12
C ILE A 885 18.61 0.21 -32.15
N LEU A 886 18.35 0.44 -30.85
CA LEU A 886 19.37 0.42 -29.79
C LEU A 886 19.93 -0.99 -29.56
N VAL A 887 19.08 -2.01 -29.68
CA VAL A 887 19.47 -3.40 -29.54
C VAL A 887 20.37 -3.82 -30.71
N ILE A 888 19.96 -3.51 -31.94
CA ILE A 888 20.72 -3.78 -33.16
C ILE A 888 22.08 -3.07 -33.12
N ALA A 889 22.14 -1.82 -32.65
CA ALA A 889 23.40 -1.08 -32.53
C ALA A 889 24.43 -1.81 -31.66
N LYS A 890 23.97 -2.50 -30.61
CA LYS A 890 24.82 -3.22 -29.67
C LYS A 890 25.16 -4.64 -30.12
N LEU A 891 24.21 -5.37 -30.70
CA LEU A 891 24.38 -6.78 -31.09
C LEU A 891 25.00 -6.97 -32.48
N GLU A 892 24.53 -6.20 -33.47
CA GLU A 892 24.89 -6.36 -34.88
C GLU A 892 25.78 -5.23 -35.39
N GLY A 893 25.81 -4.11 -34.67
CA GLY A 893 26.74 -3.01 -34.84
C GLY A 893 26.10 -1.72 -35.36
N PRO A 894 26.84 -0.59 -35.28
CA PRO A 894 26.29 0.73 -35.51
C PRO A 894 25.86 0.98 -36.97
N ALA A 895 26.58 0.41 -37.94
CA ALA A 895 26.28 0.59 -39.36
C ALA A 895 24.92 0.01 -39.75
N VAL A 896 24.60 -1.20 -39.27
CA VAL A 896 23.31 -1.86 -39.49
C VAL A 896 22.18 -1.07 -38.82
N SER A 897 22.40 -0.63 -37.57
CA SER A 897 21.45 0.19 -36.83
C SER A 897 21.13 1.52 -37.52
N GLN A 898 22.15 2.21 -38.04
CA GLN A 898 21.99 3.46 -38.79
C GLN A 898 21.18 3.26 -40.07
N TYR A 899 21.45 2.20 -40.83
CA TYR A 899 20.69 1.87 -42.03
C TYR A 899 19.19 1.62 -41.72
N CYS A 900 18.90 0.82 -40.68
CA CYS A 900 17.54 0.56 -40.24
C CYS A 900 16.85 1.84 -39.73
N ALA A 901 17.55 2.69 -38.98
CA ALA A 901 17.04 3.96 -38.47
C ALA A 901 16.71 4.96 -39.59
N LEU A 902 17.52 5.04 -40.65
CA LEU A 902 17.22 5.89 -41.82
C LEU A 902 15.98 5.40 -42.58
N ARG A 903 15.85 4.08 -42.78
CA ARG A 903 14.64 3.48 -43.38
C ARG A 903 13.39 3.76 -42.55
N LEU A 904 13.50 3.64 -41.22
CA LEU A 904 12.39 3.92 -40.31
C LEU A 904 12.04 5.41 -40.28
N LEU A 905 13.04 6.30 -40.36
CA LEU A 905 12.82 7.74 -40.45
C LEU A 905 12.00 8.08 -41.69
N GLN A 906 12.33 7.51 -42.85
CA GLN A 906 11.58 7.76 -44.08
C GLN A 906 10.13 7.25 -43.96
N ALA A 907 9.93 6.01 -43.51
CA ALA A 907 8.58 5.45 -43.33
C ALA A 907 7.72 6.23 -42.31
N THR A 908 8.33 6.73 -41.23
CA THR A 908 7.62 7.53 -40.21
C THR A 908 7.25 8.92 -40.72
N LEU A 909 8.03 9.52 -41.62
CA LEU A 909 7.69 10.77 -42.28
C LEU A 909 6.56 10.58 -43.29
N ASP A 910 6.59 9.50 -44.07
CA ASP A 910 5.54 9.14 -45.04
C ASP A 910 4.17 8.94 -44.36
N GLU A 911 4.14 8.29 -43.19
CA GLU A 911 2.93 8.05 -42.38
C GLU A 911 2.64 9.20 -41.39
N SER A 912 3.35 10.33 -41.48
CA SER A 912 3.16 11.55 -40.68
C SER A 912 3.30 11.39 -39.14
N LEU A 913 4.09 10.42 -38.68
CA LEU A 913 4.41 10.17 -37.27
C LEU A 913 5.59 11.06 -36.78
N TYR A 914 5.38 12.37 -36.74
CA TYR A 914 6.46 13.35 -36.57
C TYR A 914 7.16 13.35 -35.21
N GLU A 915 6.49 12.95 -34.13
CA GLU A 915 7.12 12.82 -32.81
C GLU A 915 8.22 11.74 -32.82
N LEU A 916 7.88 10.56 -33.36
CA LEU A 916 8.81 9.44 -33.51
C LEU A 916 9.94 9.78 -34.49
N ALA A 917 9.62 10.44 -35.61
CA ALA A 917 10.63 10.94 -36.55
C ALA A 917 11.63 11.87 -35.85
N GLY A 918 11.18 12.75 -34.95
CA GLY A 918 12.04 13.61 -34.15
C GLY A 918 12.96 12.85 -33.19
N GLU A 919 12.47 11.78 -32.57
CA GLU A 919 13.30 10.89 -31.75
C GLU A 919 14.39 10.20 -32.58
N LEU A 920 14.04 9.71 -33.77
CA LEU A 920 14.97 9.07 -34.70
C LEU A 920 16.03 10.04 -35.22
N VAL A 921 15.66 11.28 -35.54
CA VAL A 921 16.61 12.35 -35.91
C VAL A 921 17.60 12.61 -34.78
N ARG A 922 17.12 12.74 -33.54
CA ARG A 922 18.01 12.93 -32.37
C ARG A 922 18.95 11.74 -32.17
N PHE A 923 18.47 10.51 -32.36
CA PHE A 923 19.30 9.32 -32.31
C PHE A 923 20.39 9.39 -33.38
N LEU A 924 20.03 9.53 -34.66
CA LEU A 924 20.97 9.57 -35.79
C LEU A 924 22.01 10.69 -35.66
N LEU A 925 21.60 11.88 -35.20
CA LEU A 925 22.51 13.01 -35.00
C LEU A 925 23.45 12.84 -33.79
N ARG A 926 23.04 12.11 -32.74
CA ARG A 926 23.89 11.77 -31.59
C ARG A 926 24.86 10.64 -31.91
N SER A 927 24.37 9.58 -32.55
CA SER A 927 25.20 8.45 -32.99
C SER A 927 26.37 8.94 -33.85
N GLY A 928 26.17 9.94 -34.72
CA GLY A 928 27.25 10.51 -35.51
C GLY A 928 28.39 11.17 -34.71
N ARG A 929 28.11 11.68 -33.49
CA ARG A 929 29.11 12.39 -32.66
C ARG A 929 29.91 11.45 -31.76
N ASP A 930 29.24 10.47 -31.16
CA ASP A 930 29.86 9.56 -30.19
C ASP A 930 30.85 8.56 -30.84
N TYR A 931 30.66 8.22 -32.13
CA TYR A 931 31.57 7.30 -32.84
C TYR A 931 32.81 7.97 -33.44
N GLU A 932 32.80 9.30 -33.69
CA GLU A 932 34.00 10.03 -34.11
C GLU A 932 35.00 10.22 -32.95
N GLN A 933 34.52 10.23 -31.70
CA GLN A 933 35.35 10.39 -30.49
C GLN A 933 35.81 9.08 -29.83
N ALA A 934 35.23 7.94 -30.19
CA ALA A 934 35.54 6.64 -29.56
C ALA A 934 36.91 6.03 -29.94
N SER A 935 37.80 6.76 -30.63
CA SER A 935 39.17 6.29 -30.91
C SER A 935 40.20 6.64 -29.81
N ALA A 936 39.79 7.31 -28.73
CA ALA A 936 40.60 7.51 -27.54
C ALA A 936 39.72 7.37 -26.28
N ASP A 937 40.17 6.60 -25.30
CA ASP A 937 39.55 6.34 -23.99
C ASP A 937 38.40 5.32 -23.94
N SER A 938 38.75 4.05 -24.19
CA SER A 938 38.02 2.91 -23.65
C SER A 938 38.60 2.53 -22.28
N ASP A 939 38.04 3.08 -21.19
CA ASP A 939 37.83 2.35 -19.93
C ASP A 939 37.30 3.31 -18.87
N ARG A 940 36.24 2.88 -18.19
CA ARG A 940 35.44 3.59 -17.17
C ARG A 940 34.42 4.55 -17.76
N LEU A 941 33.19 4.08 -17.85
CA LEU A 941 31.98 4.77 -17.37
C LEU A 941 30.82 3.78 -17.49
N SER A 942 30.36 3.28 -16.34
CA SER A 942 29.11 2.52 -16.20
C SER A 942 27.94 3.47 -16.45
N PRO A 943 27.05 3.20 -17.41
CA PRO A 943 26.01 4.14 -17.71
C PRO A 943 24.72 3.79 -16.94
N ARG A 944 24.27 4.73 -16.11
CA ARG A 944 22.93 4.75 -15.51
C ARG A 944 21.91 5.02 -16.62
N PHE A 945 21.26 3.98 -17.16
CA PHE A 945 20.48 4.05 -18.41
C PHE A 945 18.96 3.79 -18.32
N LEU A 946 18.36 3.67 -17.13
CA LEU A 946 16.92 3.45 -17.02
C LEU A 946 16.16 4.78 -16.93
N GLY A 947 15.61 5.25 -18.06
CA GLY A 947 14.63 6.36 -18.03
C GLY A 947 14.39 7.16 -19.31
N TYR A 948 14.84 6.75 -20.50
CA TYR A 948 14.89 7.68 -21.65
C TYR A 948 13.76 7.65 -22.69
N PHE A 949 12.74 6.78 -22.60
CA PHE A 949 11.67 6.77 -23.63
C PHE A 949 10.23 6.68 -23.10
N LEU A 950 10.00 7.03 -21.84
CA LEU A 950 8.65 7.28 -21.31
C LEU A 950 8.65 8.58 -20.48
N PHE A 951 8.72 9.74 -21.14
CA PHE A 951 8.35 11.00 -20.51
C PHE A 951 7.58 11.93 -21.44
N ARG A 952 6.43 12.40 -20.93
CA ARG A 952 5.72 13.62 -21.33
C ARG A 952 6.69 14.79 -21.44
N SER A 953 6.46 15.66 -22.42
CA SER A 953 7.27 16.85 -22.67
C SER A 953 7.29 17.80 -21.46
N SER A 954 8.46 17.98 -20.86
CA SER A 954 8.80 19.18 -20.09
C SER A 954 10.31 19.30 -20.03
N TYR A 955 10.94 19.98 -20.98
CA TYR A 955 12.30 20.47 -20.77
C TYR A 955 12.59 21.83 -21.41
N ARG A 956 13.28 22.62 -20.59
CA ARG A 956 13.79 23.99 -20.79
C ARG A 956 14.70 24.09 -22.02
N ARG A 957 14.64 25.24 -22.69
CA ARG A 957 15.57 25.70 -23.73
C ARG A 957 17.03 25.63 -23.24
N PRO A 958 17.93 24.93 -23.94
CA PRO A 958 19.35 25.24 -23.91
C PRO A 958 19.60 26.47 -24.81
N SER A 959 20.23 27.51 -24.26
CA SER A 959 20.72 28.66 -25.02
C SER A 959 21.88 28.21 -25.92
N LEU A 960 21.67 28.30 -27.24
CA LEU A 960 22.72 28.09 -28.23
C LEU A 960 23.50 29.40 -28.39
N ASP A 961 24.70 29.45 -27.82
CA ASP A 961 25.66 30.50 -28.12
C ASP A 961 26.05 30.44 -29.59
N LYS A 962 26.00 31.60 -30.23
CA LYS A 962 26.46 31.82 -31.60
C LYS A 962 27.98 31.68 -31.64
N SER A 963 28.46 30.77 -32.48
CA SER A 963 29.58 30.91 -33.43
C SER A 963 30.49 29.68 -33.45
N THR A 964 30.27 28.78 -34.41
CA THR A 964 31.35 28.03 -35.05
C THR A 964 30.95 27.71 -36.49
N SER A 965 31.87 27.96 -37.40
CA SER A 965 31.73 27.85 -38.84
C SER A 965 31.49 26.41 -39.31
N PHE A 966 30.38 26.19 -40.01
CA PHE A 966 30.06 24.97 -40.76
C PHE A 966 31.06 24.73 -41.91
N LYS A 967 32.14 23.99 -41.66
CA LYS A 967 32.99 23.48 -42.76
C LYS A 967 33.35 21.99 -42.75
N ASP A 968 32.97 21.23 -41.73
CA ASP A 968 33.06 19.76 -41.78
C ASP A 968 31.67 19.16 -41.52
N GLN A 969 30.92 18.90 -42.59
CA GLN A 969 29.67 18.13 -42.49
C GLN A 969 30.05 16.65 -42.47
N SER A 970 29.94 16.00 -41.31
CA SER A 970 30.15 14.57 -41.17
C SER A 970 29.21 13.79 -42.10
N ALA A 971 29.72 12.70 -42.69
CA ALA A 971 29.05 11.90 -43.72
C ALA A 971 27.66 11.37 -43.31
N HIS A 972 27.36 11.37 -42.01
CA HIS A 972 26.11 10.88 -41.42
C HIS A 972 25.00 11.95 -41.30
N ILE A 973 25.34 13.25 -41.36
CA ILE A 973 24.35 14.34 -41.23
C ILE A 973 23.67 14.64 -42.57
N ALA A 974 24.40 14.47 -43.68
CA ALA A 974 23.89 14.78 -45.01
C ALA A 974 22.66 13.94 -45.43
N PRO A 975 22.60 12.60 -45.18
CA PRO A 975 21.42 11.79 -45.51
C PRO A 975 20.18 12.20 -44.72
N VAL A 976 20.33 12.47 -43.41
CA VAL A 976 19.22 12.89 -42.53
C VAL A 976 18.67 14.23 -42.98
N LYS A 977 19.56 15.19 -43.25
CA LYS A 977 19.18 16.52 -43.75
C LYS A 977 18.44 16.41 -45.08
N ASN A 978 18.95 15.61 -46.01
CA ASN A 978 18.33 15.41 -47.32
C ASN A 978 16.92 14.78 -47.20
N ILE A 979 16.73 13.75 -46.36
CA ILE A 979 15.41 13.15 -46.13
C ILE A 979 14.42 14.19 -45.58
N LEU A 980 14.84 14.98 -44.58
CA LEU A 980 13.99 16.02 -43.97
C LEU A 980 13.66 17.16 -44.95
N GLU A 981 14.63 17.62 -45.74
CA GLU A 981 14.44 18.66 -46.76
C GLU A 981 13.49 18.17 -47.87
N ASN A 982 13.66 16.94 -48.37
CA ASN A 982 12.76 16.36 -49.37
C ASN A 982 11.32 16.24 -48.87
N HIS A 983 11.15 15.83 -47.61
CA HIS A 983 9.81 15.74 -46.99
C HIS A 983 9.18 17.13 -46.80
N ALA A 984 9.96 18.13 -46.41
CA ALA A 984 9.51 19.52 -46.33
C ALA A 984 9.06 20.03 -47.71
N SER A 985 9.81 19.74 -48.78
CA SER A 985 9.45 20.10 -50.17
C SER A 985 8.18 19.38 -50.63
N TYR A 986 7.99 18.12 -50.24
CA TYR A 986 6.76 17.39 -50.51
C TYR A 986 5.55 18.05 -49.83
N LEU A 987 5.63 18.35 -48.54
CA LEU A 987 4.55 19.01 -47.80
C LEU A 987 4.26 20.44 -48.31
N MET A 988 5.30 21.19 -48.69
CA MET A 988 5.17 22.54 -49.24
C MET A 988 4.54 22.54 -50.64
N SER A 989 4.96 21.63 -51.52
CA SER A 989 4.38 21.50 -52.87
C SER A 989 2.92 21.03 -52.84
N GLY A 990 2.57 20.14 -51.91
CA GLY A 990 1.20 19.72 -51.65
C GLY A 990 0.34 20.73 -50.86
N LYS A 991 0.95 21.82 -50.36
CA LYS A 991 0.33 22.84 -49.50
C LYS A 991 -0.36 22.23 -48.26
N GLU A 992 0.21 21.17 -47.71
CA GLU A 992 -0.27 20.50 -46.48
C GLU A 992 0.28 21.21 -45.22
N LEU A 993 -0.16 22.45 -45.02
CA LEU A 993 0.44 23.38 -44.06
C LEU A 993 0.32 22.94 -42.58
N SER A 994 -0.80 22.32 -42.20
CA SER A 994 -0.98 21.81 -40.83
C SER A 994 -0.02 20.65 -40.54
N LYS A 995 0.21 19.77 -41.52
CA LYS A 995 1.21 18.69 -41.40
C LYS A 995 2.63 19.22 -41.40
N LEU A 996 2.92 20.27 -42.15
CA LEU A 996 4.22 20.96 -42.11
C LEU A 996 4.50 21.54 -40.71
N VAL A 997 3.51 22.18 -40.09
CA VAL A 997 3.66 22.71 -38.72
C VAL A 997 3.91 21.57 -37.73
N ALA A 998 3.15 20.48 -37.82
CA ALA A 998 3.34 19.30 -36.99
C ALA A 998 4.73 18.67 -37.21
N PHE A 999 5.20 18.59 -38.46
CA PHE A 999 6.53 18.12 -38.83
C PHE A 999 7.65 18.97 -38.21
N VAL A 1000 7.56 20.30 -38.34
CA VAL A 1000 8.55 21.23 -37.78
C VAL A 1000 8.57 21.16 -36.26
N LYS A 1001 7.39 21.13 -35.62
CA LYS A 1001 7.28 21.01 -34.15
C LYS A 1001 7.82 19.67 -33.64
N GLY A 1002 7.53 18.56 -34.32
CA GLY A 1002 7.94 17.22 -33.92
C GLY A 1002 9.42 16.92 -34.14
N THR A 1003 9.97 17.32 -35.29
CA THR A 1003 11.36 17.02 -35.68
C THR A 1003 12.38 18.11 -35.30
N GLN A 1004 11.91 19.31 -34.93
CA GLN A 1004 12.75 20.51 -34.73
C GLN A 1004 13.52 20.92 -36.00
N PHE A 1005 12.95 20.64 -37.17
CA PHE A 1005 13.51 21.03 -38.47
C PHE A 1005 13.63 22.56 -38.58
N ASP A 1006 14.77 23.06 -39.07
CA ASP A 1006 14.98 24.49 -39.29
C ASP A 1006 14.27 24.94 -40.58
N LEU A 1007 12.99 25.29 -40.42
CA LEU A 1007 12.17 25.80 -41.51
C LEU A 1007 12.72 27.13 -42.09
N VAL A 1008 13.41 27.95 -41.30
CA VAL A 1008 13.92 29.25 -41.73
C VAL A 1008 15.09 29.07 -42.71
N GLU A 1009 16.05 28.21 -42.36
CA GLU A 1009 17.18 27.86 -43.24
C GLU A 1009 16.69 27.27 -44.56
N TYR A 1010 15.71 26.38 -44.49
CA TYR A 1010 15.11 25.73 -45.65
C TYR A 1010 14.38 26.74 -46.58
N LEU A 1011 13.49 27.56 -46.03
CA LEU A 1011 12.73 28.55 -46.82
C LEU A 1011 13.61 29.62 -47.46
N GLN A 1012 14.77 29.95 -46.88
CA GLN A 1012 15.73 30.86 -47.48
C GLN A 1012 16.33 30.30 -48.78
N ARG A 1013 16.55 28.98 -48.86
CA ARG A 1013 17.04 28.30 -50.07
C ARG A 1013 15.94 28.10 -51.10
N GLU A 1014 14.71 27.85 -50.65
CA GLU A 1014 13.61 27.40 -51.50
C GLU A 1014 12.67 28.51 -52.01
N ARG A 1015 13.09 29.78 -51.92
CA ARG A 1015 12.27 30.96 -52.32
C ARG A 1015 11.66 30.87 -53.73
N TYR A 1016 12.27 30.13 -54.64
CA TYR A 1016 11.79 29.94 -56.02
C TYR A 1016 11.39 28.48 -56.35
N GLY A 1017 11.32 27.61 -55.34
CA GLY A 1017 11.06 26.17 -55.48
C GLY A 1017 9.63 25.76 -55.09
N SER A 1018 9.51 24.73 -54.26
CA SER A 1018 8.23 24.11 -53.85
C SER A 1018 7.25 25.06 -53.15
N ALA A 1019 7.75 26.16 -52.58
CA ALA A 1019 6.97 27.15 -51.84
C ALA A 1019 6.35 28.26 -52.72
N ARG A 1020 6.49 28.22 -54.04
CA ARG A 1020 5.99 29.28 -54.92
C ARG A 1020 4.47 29.32 -54.98
N LEU A 1021 3.87 30.51 -54.82
CA LEU A 1021 2.46 30.75 -55.08
C LEU A 1021 2.29 31.28 -56.51
N GLU A 1022 1.28 30.79 -57.25
CA GLU A 1022 1.06 31.22 -58.64
C GLU A 1022 0.48 32.63 -58.72
N ASN A 1023 -0.64 32.87 -58.04
CA ASN A 1023 -1.24 34.18 -57.90
C ASN A 1023 -1.90 34.32 -56.51
N PHE A 1024 -2.15 35.56 -56.10
CA PHE A 1024 -2.64 35.86 -54.75
C PHE A 1024 -4.05 35.30 -54.50
N ALA A 1025 -4.99 35.45 -55.44
CA ALA A 1025 -6.37 35.02 -55.29
C ALA A 1025 -6.49 33.48 -55.15
N SER A 1026 -5.83 32.73 -56.03
CA SER A 1026 -5.80 31.26 -55.97
C SER A 1026 -5.02 30.76 -54.75
N GLY A 1027 -3.96 31.47 -54.35
CA GLY A 1027 -3.22 31.20 -53.11
C GLY A 1027 -4.09 31.36 -51.87
N LEU A 1028 -4.82 32.47 -51.77
CA LEU A 1028 -5.70 32.78 -50.63
C LEU A 1028 -6.83 31.75 -50.48
N GLU A 1029 -7.50 31.40 -51.58
CA GLU A 1029 -8.57 30.41 -51.57
C GLU A 1029 -8.06 29.00 -51.24
N LEU A 1030 -6.99 28.54 -51.90
CA LEU A 1030 -6.43 27.21 -51.71
C LEU A 1030 -5.86 27.01 -50.30
N ILE A 1031 -5.14 28.02 -49.78
CA ILE A 1031 -4.58 27.97 -48.42
C ILE A 1031 -5.70 28.07 -47.38
N GLY A 1032 -6.71 28.92 -47.61
CA GLY A 1032 -7.89 29.01 -46.76
C GLY A 1032 -8.66 27.69 -46.65
N GLN A 1033 -8.87 27.00 -47.78
CA GLN A 1033 -9.50 25.68 -47.82
C GLN A 1033 -8.66 24.61 -47.12
N LYS A 1034 -7.35 24.57 -47.36
CA LYS A 1034 -6.45 23.56 -46.77
C LYS A 1034 -6.24 23.72 -45.27
N LEU A 1035 -6.20 24.94 -44.75
CA LEU A 1035 -6.03 25.19 -43.32
C LEU A 1035 -7.34 25.03 -42.53
N GLN A 1036 -8.53 25.14 -43.15
CA GLN A 1036 -9.82 25.10 -42.44
C GLN A 1036 -9.86 26.07 -41.25
N MET A 1037 -9.87 27.38 -41.52
CA MET A 1037 -9.76 28.47 -40.53
C MET A 1037 -10.88 28.55 -39.46
N GLY A 1038 -11.82 27.60 -39.46
CA GLY A 1038 -12.88 27.45 -38.47
C GLY A 1038 -12.45 26.79 -37.15
N THR A 1039 -11.31 26.09 -37.10
CA THR A 1039 -10.81 25.48 -35.85
C THR A 1039 -9.72 26.33 -35.19
N LEU A 1040 -9.65 26.30 -33.85
CA LEU A 1040 -8.64 27.04 -33.08
C LEU A 1040 -7.21 26.58 -33.43
N GLN A 1041 -7.01 25.27 -33.60
CA GLN A 1041 -5.70 24.69 -33.90
C GLN A 1041 -5.14 25.20 -35.24
N SER A 1042 -5.98 25.24 -36.28
CA SER A 1042 -5.58 25.75 -37.59
C SER A 1042 -5.16 27.22 -37.56
N ARG A 1043 -5.80 28.05 -36.72
CA ARG A 1043 -5.41 29.45 -36.55
C ARG A 1043 -4.04 29.57 -35.87
N LEU A 1044 -3.78 28.76 -34.84
CA LEU A 1044 -2.46 28.71 -34.18
C LEU A 1044 -1.36 28.22 -35.12
N ASP A 1045 -1.66 27.24 -35.98
CA ASP A 1045 -0.70 26.73 -36.96
C ASP A 1045 -0.43 27.76 -38.07
N ALA A 1046 -1.44 28.51 -38.50
CA ALA A 1046 -1.26 29.64 -39.41
C ALA A 1046 -0.45 30.78 -38.79
N GLU A 1047 -0.65 31.08 -37.50
CA GLU A 1047 0.16 32.08 -36.76
C GLU A 1047 1.62 31.65 -36.64
N PHE A 1048 1.85 30.35 -36.36
CA PHE A 1048 3.18 29.76 -36.34
C PHE A 1048 3.89 29.94 -37.69
N LEU A 1049 3.22 29.61 -38.80
CA LEU A 1049 3.78 29.80 -40.14
C LEU A 1049 4.02 31.27 -40.47
N LEU A 1050 3.09 32.17 -40.11
CA LEU A 1050 3.24 33.60 -40.34
C LEU A 1050 4.51 34.14 -39.67
N ALA A 1051 4.79 33.75 -38.42
CA ALA A 1051 6.00 34.15 -37.71
C ALA A 1051 7.28 33.68 -38.43
N HIS A 1052 7.31 32.44 -38.92
CA HIS A 1052 8.44 31.89 -39.69
C HIS A 1052 8.59 32.54 -41.08
N MET A 1053 7.50 32.86 -41.77
CA MET A 1053 7.53 33.53 -43.07
C MET A 1053 7.99 34.99 -42.95
N CYS A 1054 7.59 35.68 -41.87
CA CYS A 1054 8.05 37.02 -41.52
C CYS A 1054 9.55 37.08 -41.28
N SER A 1055 10.13 36.07 -40.59
CA SER A 1055 11.58 36.03 -40.35
C SER A 1055 12.40 35.86 -41.64
N VAL A 1056 11.86 35.14 -42.63
CA VAL A 1056 12.45 34.96 -43.97
C VAL A 1056 12.12 36.12 -44.93
N LYS A 1057 11.22 37.03 -44.55
CA LYS A 1057 10.66 38.11 -45.39
C LYS A 1057 10.00 37.60 -46.68
N PHE A 1058 9.27 36.48 -46.60
CA PHE A 1058 8.60 35.88 -47.75
C PHE A 1058 7.25 36.57 -48.04
N LYS A 1059 7.31 37.71 -48.75
CA LYS A 1059 6.17 38.64 -48.91
C LYS A 1059 4.86 37.98 -49.38
N GLU A 1060 4.93 37.08 -50.37
CA GLU A 1060 3.74 36.40 -50.94
C GLU A 1060 2.94 35.63 -49.88
N TRP A 1061 3.63 34.83 -49.06
CA TRP A 1061 3.03 34.06 -47.97
C TRP A 1061 2.55 34.92 -46.81
N ILE A 1062 3.30 35.99 -46.49
CA ILE A 1062 2.93 36.93 -45.43
C ILE A 1062 1.59 37.58 -45.75
N VAL A 1063 1.39 38.05 -46.99
CA VAL A 1063 0.12 38.67 -47.40
C VAL A 1063 -1.03 37.67 -47.28
N VAL A 1064 -0.86 36.43 -47.76
CA VAL A 1064 -1.91 35.41 -47.72
C VAL A 1064 -2.26 35.03 -46.28
N LEU A 1065 -1.28 34.64 -45.46
CA LEU A 1065 -1.52 34.19 -44.08
C LEU A 1065 -2.04 35.33 -43.19
N ALA A 1066 -1.53 36.55 -43.34
CA ALA A 1066 -2.01 37.70 -42.58
C ALA A 1066 -3.44 38.11 -42.99
N THR A 1067 -3.83 37.91 -44.25
CA THR A 1067 -5.22 38.12 -44.71
C THR A 1067 -6.15 37.08 -44.09
N LEU A 1068 -5.81 35.79 -44.14
CA LEU A 1068 -6.61 34.72 -43.52
C LEU A 1068 -6.77 34.89 -42.01
N LEU A 1069 -5.72 35.36 -41.33
CA LEU A 1069 -5.72 35.62 -39.88
C LEU A 1069 -6.27 37.02 -39.51
N ARG A 1070 -6.62 37.85 -40.49
CA ARG A 1070 -7.08 39.24 -40.31
C ARG A 1070 -6.14 40.10 -39.45
N ARG A 1071 -4.82 39.97 -39.66
CA ARG A 1071 -3.79 40.71 -38.91
C ARG A 1071 -3.46 42.04 -39.60
N SER A 1072 -4.24 43.09 -39.33
CA SER A 1072 -4.06 44.40 -39.98
C SER A 1072 -2.72 45.05 -39.69
N GLU A 1073 -2.13 44.86 -38.50
CA GLU A 1073 -0.80 45.41 -38.16
C GLU A 1073 0.32 44.89 -39.08
N VAL A 1074 0.34 43.58 -39.35
CA VAL A 1074 1.37 42.94 -40.19
C VAL A 1074 1.22 43.36 -41.65
N LEU A 1075 -0.03 43.47 -42.13
CA LEU A 1075 -0.34 43.94 -43.48
C LEU A 1075 0.01 45.43 -43.64
N PHE A 1076 -0.32 46.26 -42.65
CA PHE A 1076 0.03 47.67 -42.63
C PHE A 1076 1.55 47.88 -42.71
N ASP A 1077 2.33 47.16 -41.91
CA ASP A 1077 3.79 47.23 -41.93
C ASP A 1077 4.41 46.84 -43.28
N LEU A 1078 3.75 45.93 -44.00
CA LEU A 1078 4.15 45.49 -45.34
C LEU A 1078 3.79 46.54 -46.40
N PHE A 1079 2.60 47.14 -46.32
CA PHE A 1079 2.05 48.04 -47.33
C PHE A 1079 2.52 49.50 -47.20
N ARG A 1080 2.82 49.98 -45.98
CA ARG A 1080 3.25 51.38 -45.76
C ARG A 1080 4.46 51.79 -46.60
N HIS A 1081 5.32 50.83 -46.93
CA HIS A 1081 6.53 51.04 -47.74
C HIS A 1081 6.35 50.68 -49.23
N ASP A 1082 5.19 50.15 -49.64
CA ASP A 1082 4.92 49.70 -51.02
C ASP A 1082 3.44 49.90 -51.41
N MET A 1083 3.06 51.16 -51.68
CA MET A 1083 1.69 51.54 -52.04
C MET A 1083 1.21 50.94 -53.37
N ARG A 1084 2.12 50.43 -54.23
CA ARG A 1084 1.74 49.70 -55.44
C ARG A 1084 1.19 48.32 -55.10
N LEU A 1085 1.83 47.63 -54.15
CA LEU A 1085 1.36 46.35 -53.60
C LEU A 1085 -0.03 46.50 -52.96
N TRP A 1086 -0.25 47.57 -52.18
CA TRP A 1086 -1.55 47.90 -51.59
C TRP A 1086 -2.65 48.06 -52.64
N LYS A 1087 -2.42 48.88 -53.68
CA LYS A 1087 -3.42 49.09 -54.75
C LYS A 1087 -3.79 47.78 -55.46
N ALA A 1088 -2.80 46.94 -55.75
CA ALA A 1088 -3.03 45.63 -56.36
C ALA A 1088 -3.80 44.68 -55.43
N TYR A 1089 -3.47 44.66 -54.13
CA TYR A 1089 -4.16 43.88 -53.11
C TYR A 1089 -5.63 44.29 -52.96
N ASN A 1090 -5.89 45.61 -52.82
CA ASN A 1090 -7.24 46.16 -52.66
C ASN A 1090 -8.11 45.84 -53.89
N MET A 1091 -7.60 46.10 -55.11
CA MET A 1091 -8.31 45.75 -56.34
C MET A 1091 -8.61 44.24 -56.46
N THR A 1092 -7.70 43.38 -56.02
CA THR A 1092 -7.87 41.92 -56.14
C THR A 1092 -8.94 41.38 -55.18
N LEU A 1093 -8.99 41.89 -53.95
CA LEU A 1093 -10.01 41.49 -52.97
C LEU A 1093 -11.40 42.04 -53.30
N GLN A 1094 -11.51 43.27 -53.82
CA GLN A 1094 -12.77 43.87 -54.24
C GLN A 1094 -13.34 43.25 -55.53
N SER A 1095 -12.47 42.75 -56.43
CA SER A 1095 -12.92 42.15 -57.71
C SER A 1095 -13.44 40.72 -57.58
N HIS A 1096 -13.18 40.02 -56.47
CA HIS A 1096 -13.59 38.62 -56.28
C HIS A 1096 -14.71 38.52 -55.23
N PRO A 1097 -15.93 38.09 -55.60
CA PRO A 1097 -17.07 38.03 -54.68
C PRO A 1097 -16.88 37.01 -53.54
N SER A 1098 -16.01 36.01 -53.71
CA SER A 1098 -15.64 35.03 -52.67
C SER A 1098 -14.87 35.64 -51.49
N PHE A 1099 -14.32 36.85 -51.62
CA PHE A 1099 -13.56 37.54 -50.57
C PHE A 1099 -14.33 38.69 -49.91
N ALA A 1100 -15.65 38.71 -50.06
CA ALA A 1100 -16.56 39.66 -49.40
C ALA A 1100 -16.31 39.77 -47.88
N GLU A 1101 -15.92 38.65 -47.25
CA GLU A 1101 -15.68 38.57 -45.82
C GLU A 1101 -14.48 39.40 -45.31
N TYR A 1102 -13.58 39.87 -46.18
CA TYR A 1102 -12.40 40.67 -45.82
C TYR A 1102 -12.54 42.17 -46.11
N HIS A 1103 -13.72 42.66 -46.49
CA HIS A 1103 -13.92 44.08 -46.82
C HIS A 1103 -13.80 44.98 -45.58
N ASP A 1104 -14.20 44.47 -44.41
CA ASP A 1104 -13.97 45.13 -43.11
C ASP A 1104 -12.47 45.35 -42.81
N LEU A 1105 -11.63 44.37 -43.16
CA LEU A 1105 -10.17 44.46 -43.02
C LEU A 1105 -9.57 45.48 -43.99
N LEU A 1106 -10.14 45.62 -45.20
CA LEU A 1106 -9.71 46.63 -46.17
C LEU A 1106 -10.01 48.05 -45.66
N ASP A 1107 -11.20 48.27 -45.10
CA ASP A 1107 -11.59 49.57 -44.55
C ASP A 1107 -10.66 49.98 -43.39
N ASP A 1108 -10.34 49.07 -42.45
CA ASP A 1108 -9.38 49.31 -41.34
C ASP A 1108 -7.96 49.62 -41.86
N LEU A 1109 -7.51 48.93 -42.91
CA LEU A 1109 -6.19 49.18 -43.51
C LEU A 1109 -6.15 50.50 -44.29
N GLU A 1110 -7.23 50.88 -44.97
CA GLU A 1110 -7.33 52.14 -45.71
C GLU A 1110 -7.35 53.34 -44.75
N GLU A 1111 -8.05 53.24 -43.62
CA GLU A 1111 -8.02 54.24 -42.55
C GLU A 1111 -6.60 54.40 -41.97
N LYS A 1112 -5.92 53.29 -41.66
CA LYS A 1112 -4.56 53.31 -41.12
C LYS A 1112 -3.54 53.88 -42.11
N LEU A 1113 -3.55 53.45 -43.37
CA LEU A 1113 -2.61 53.92 -44.40
C LEU A 1113 -2.83 55.39 -44.77
N SER A 1114 -4.09 55.85 -44.80
CA SER A 1114 -4.41 57.27 -45.04
C SER A 1114 -4.04 58.16 -43.85
N SER A 1115 -4.16 57.67 -42.62
CA SER A 1115 -3.72 58.40 -41.41
C SER A 1115 -2.21 58.66 -41.39
N THR A 1116 -1.40 57.72 -41.91
CA THR A 1116 0.07 57.89 -42.01
C THR A 1116 0.51 58.76 -43.17
N ALA A 1117 -0.20 58.73 -44.31
CA ALA A 1117 0.06 59.67 -45.40
C ALA A 1117 -0.13 61.14 -44.93
N ASN A 1118 -1.11 61.38 -44.05
CA ASN A 1118 -1.33 62.69 -43.43
C ASN A 1118 -0.33 63.04 -42.31
N ALA A 1119 0.42 62.07 -41.79
CA ALA A 1119 1.42 62.27 -40.73
C ALA A 1119 2.85 62.46 -41.27
N GLU A 1120 3.19 61.94 -42.45
CA GLU A 1120 4.47 62.18 -43.13
C GLU A 1120 4.50 63.52 -43.92
N GLU A 1121 3.34 64.17 -44.14
CA GLU A 1121 3.23 65.53 -44.67
C GLU A 1121 3.28 66.65 -43.59
N LYS A 1122 3.57 66.30 -42.33
CA LYS A 1122 3.92 67.24 -41.25
C LYS A 1122 5.33 66.98 -40.75
#